data_AF-A0A8T4WY26-F1
#
_entry.id   AF-A0A8T4WY26-F1
#
_cell.length_a   1.000
_cell.length_b   1.000
_cell.length_c   1.000
_cell.angle_alpha   90.00
_cell.angle_beta   90.00
_cell.angle_gamma   90.00
#
_symmetry.space_group_name_H-M   'P 1'
#
loop_
_entity.id
_entity.type
_entity.pdbx_description
1 polymer ?
#
loop_
_entity_poly.entity_id
_entity_poly.type
_entity_poly.pdbx_seq_one_letter_code
_entity_poly.pdbx_strand_id
1 'polypeptide(L)'
;MKYKDCFLVIFVVVILFSSTSVLAISGSAPQKAEGTMIAMELPDKPSSEMENLSGSYPFPTEYPSVNELYTWYDDLVNEYPDLVEKHHYGYSWEGRDLWALEITSNEDTVVDEKPAMLLDGGIHAREWSGPQVVSYFTWRILNEYDTNETINWLVNNRKIFVVPQSNPDGYIYDGNGDLSQRNEWRKNRNASVGDDSDVGVDLNRNADIDFGGAGARGDPSADTYHGEAPFSENETSSLRDLILDNGVDSYHNIHSHAGTLLIPYMYTNDTSPHDSWYRSTADDMTSFTSKLGDETDTYSYGQPEEEIGYSASGGMADWAYAKKGLQGLTFEIYTPGDGTDGFYPATEYIMDINKDLDDSLIYQARVADADLGNGTDHEFPPPPYILYGQVKNSTGSPVSNVKVDVVNQRTGEQLSINTDSNGYYEFDFAGFTGDGYNDSDDFKLKYSGEEKNFNINSEWGKRIDLELSEPAKNEINIPLHAGGESEGWNLVSFNLDVPDTSLTSILDDPSLGIQGNYDKVMYYDALDSKWRSYLPQRAEHYNDLQTWDHTRGLWIHMKKDDNLTLQGAEPSSTQVTLEPGWNMVGYPGSTVENNGLPGEVDRIGYMDGSVENNIVYTEAVDSYQFEPKKGYWIHNPTDSTLVWEVNY
;
A
#
# COMPACT_ATOMS: atom_id res chain seq x y z
N MET A 1 18.77 66.13 21.71
CA MET A 1 18.21 67.18 20.82
C MET A 1 17.25 66.49 19.86
N LYS A 2 16.09 67.13 19.57
CA LYS A 2 15.24 67.06 18.35
C LYS A 2 14.94 65.67 17.71
N TYR A 3 13.69 65.19 17.71
CA TYR A 3 12.48 65.62 16.94
C TYR A 3 12.57 65.32 15.43
N LYS A 4 11.52 64.86 14.71
CA LYS A 4 10.03 64.81 14.86
C LYS A 4 9.52 63.42 14.34
N ASP A 5 8.25 62.97 14.29
CA ASP A 5 6.84 63.42 14.56
C ASP A 5 6.05 62.18 15.13
N CYS A 6 4.85 62.17 15.74
CA CYS A 6 3.44 62.56 15.43
C CYS A 6 2.75 61.72 14.33
N PHE A 7 1.49 61.24 14.45
CA PHE A 7 0.31 61.57 15.32
C PHE A 7 -0.25 60.29 16.03
N LEU A 8 -1.08 60.25 17.10
CA LEU A 8 -2.32 60.95 17.55
C LEU A 8 -3.55 60.63 16.66
N VAL A 9 -4.74 60.21 17.15
CA VAL A 9 -5.68 60.88 18.08
C VAL A 9 -6.55 59.88 18.87
N ILE A 10 -6.96 60.24 20.09
CA ILE A 10 -7.98 59.57 20.92
C ILE A 10 -9.23 60.47 21.00
N PHE A 11 -10.44 59.90 21.09
CA PHE A 11 -11.58 60.58 21.72
C PHE A 11 -12.48 59.63 22.51
N VAL A 12 -12.96 60.10 23.66
CA VAL A 12 -13.93 59.45 24.56
C VAL A 12 -14.93 60.51 25.02
N VAL A 13 -16.23 60.22 24.97
CA VAL A 13 -17.31 61.03 25.58
C VAL A 13 -18.37 60.08 26.16
N VAL A 14 -19.04 60.51 27.23
CA VAL A 14 -19.99 59.73 28.06
C VAL A 14 -21.23 60.60 28.36
N ILE A 15 -22.38 60.00 28.73
CA ILE A 15 -23.37 60.44 29.77
C ILE A 15 -24.87 60.23 29.40
N LEU A 16 -25.47 59.20 30.05
CA LEU A 16 -26.73 59.12 30.84
C LEU A 16 -28.08 59.77 30.41
N PHE A 17 -29.13 58.92 30.38
CA PHE A 17 -30.53 59.03 30.88
C PHE A 17 -31.36 60.35 30.81
N SER A 18 -32.66 60.26 30.38
CA SER A 18 -33.81 60.12 31.34
C SER A 18 -35.25 60.10 30.74
N SER A 19 -36.15 59.37 31.42
CA SER A 19 -37.60 59.64 31.68
C SER A 19 -38.70 59.64 30.58
N THR A 20 -39.40 58.49 30.50
CA THR A 20 -40.88 58.30 30.62
C THR A 20 -41.93 59.05 29.77
N SER A 21 -42.89 58.27 29.22
CA SER A 21 -44.33 58.60 29.15
C SER A 21 -45.16 57.29 29.11
N VAL A 22 -46.45 57.33 29.51
CA VAL A 22 -47.25 56.12 29.84
C VAL A 22 -48.60 56.10 29.11
N LEU A 23 -48.98 54.92 28.57
CA LEU A 23 -50.38 54.53 28.33
C LEU A 23 -50.52 52.99 28.33
N ALA A 24 -51.75 52.46 28.34
CA ALA A 24 -52.05 51.28 29.16
C ALA A 24 -52.74 50.08 28.47
N ILE A 25 -52.29 48.88 28.86
CA ILE A 25 -53.03 47.62 29.10
C ILE A 25 -53.89 47.04 27.96
N SER A 26 -53.39 45.95 27.37
CA SER A 26 -54.00 44.61 27.42
C SER A 26 -52.88 43.57 27.33
N GLY A 27 -53.08 42.30 27.73
CA GLY A 27 -51.96 41.36 27.80
C GLY A 27 -52.33 39.88 27.83
N SER A 28 -51.33 39.02 27.53
CA SER A 28 -51.44 37.56 27.49
C SER A 28 -50.05 36.89 27.50
N ALA A 29 -49.86 35.92 28.41
CA ALA A 29 -48.72 34.98 28.49
C ALA A 29 -47.30 35.57 28.75
N PRO A 30 -46.38 34.80 29.36
CA PRO A 30 -44.99 35.23 29.58
C PRO A 30 -44.12 35.03 28.32
N GLN A 31 -43.30 36.02 28.02
CA GLN A 31 -42.28 35.94 26.96
C GLN A 31 -41.14 35.03 27.42
N LYS A 32 -40.77 34.02 26.63
CA LYS A 32 -39.53 33.24 26.83
C LYS A 32 -38.35 34.20 26.59
N ALA A 33 -37.26 34.05 27.34
CA ALA A 33 -36.13 34.97 27.21
C ALA A 33 -35.49 34.87 25.81
N GLU A 34 -35.37 36.02 25.13
CA GLU A 34 -34.61 36.13 23.88
C GLU A 34 -33.11 36.09 24.20
N GLY A 35 -32.54 34.89 24.11
CA GLY A 35 -31.08 34.71 24.07
C GLY A 35 -30.52 35.45 22.86
N THR A 36 -29.43 36.18 23.04
CA THR A 36 -28.78 36.90 21.93
C THR A 36 -28.07 35.88 21.05
N MET A 37 -28.62 35.63 19.85
CA MET A 37 -27.98 34.81 18.82
C MET A 37 -26.64 35.44 18.41
N ILE A 38 -25.55 34.99 19.02
CA ILE A 38 -24.21 35.22 18.51
C ILE A 38 -24.01 34.21 17.38
N ALA A 39 -24.19 34.66 16.14
CA ALA A 39 -23.77 33.89 14.98
C ALA A 39 -22.23 33.84 14.98
N MET A 40 -21.67 32.75 15.49
CA MET A 40 -20.38 32.25 15.04
C MET A 40 -20.64 31.35 13.84
N GLU A 41 -19.94 31.63 12.74
CA GLU A 41 -20.13 30.96 11.47
C GLU A 41 -19.57 29.52 11.56
N LEU A 42 -20.35 28.54 11.10
CA LEU A 42 -19.79 27.23 10.73
C LEU A 42 -18.85 27.41 9.53
N PRO A 43 -17.88 26.49 9.30
CA PRO A 43 -17.12 26.47 8.07
C PRO A 43 -18.07 26.37 6.88
N ASP A 44 -18.01 27.37 5.99
CA ASP A 44 -18.89 27.47 4.83
C ASP A 44 -18.72 26.25 3.89
N LYS A 45 -19.77 25.93 3.14
CA LYS A 45 -19.74 24.83 2.16
C LYS A 45 -18.54 24.98 1.21
N PRO A 46 -17.70 23.95 1.01
CA PRO A 46 -16.46 24.09 0.25
C PRO A 46 -16.68 24.55 -1.19
N SER A 47 -15.81 25.47 -1.62
CA SER A 47 -15.68 25.93 -3.00
C SER A 47 -14.54 25.20 -3.71
N SER A 48 -14.52 25.21 -5.04
CA SER A 48 -13.83 24.20 -5.86
C SER A 48 -12.35 24.49 -6.15
N GLU A 49 -11.55 24.88 -5.16
CA GLU A 49 -10.11 25.14 -5.32
C GLU A 49 -9.28 24.67 -4.11
N MET A 50 -8.75 23.45 -4.18
CA MET A 50 -7.42 23.04 -3.66
C MET A 50 -7.15 21.57 -4.04
N GLU A 51 -6.04 21.33 -4.76
CA GLU A 51 -5.53 20.00 -5.14
C GLU A 51 -4.15 19.74 -4.49
N ASN A 52 -3.69 18.49 -4.55
CA ASN A 52 -2.35 17.95 -4.25
C ASN A 52 -1.98 17.65 -2.79
N LEU A 53 -1.77 16.34 -2.52
CA LEU A 53 -0.58 15.77 -1.86
C LEU A 53 -0.61 14.23 -1.98
N SER A 54 0.56 13.58 -1.93
CA SER A 54 0.84 12.15 -2.26
C SER A 54 0.57 11.76 -3.72
N GLY A 55 1.46 10.96 -4.31
CA GLY A 55 1.45 10.61 -5.73
C GLY A 55 1.20 9.11 -5.97
N SER A 56 0.27 8.78 -6.86
CA SER A 56 0.12 7.42 -7.38
C SER A 56 1.35 7.00 -8.18
N TYR A 57 1.68 5.70 -8.18
CA TYR A 57 2.61 5.10 -9.15
C TYR A 57 2.31 5.62 -10.57
N PRO A 58 3.31 6.14 -11.34
CA PRO A 58 3.05 6.88 -12.58
C PRO A 58 2.51 6.05 -13.74
N PHE A 59 2.66 4.72 -13.72
CA PHE A 59 2.26 3.84 -14.83
C PHE A 59 1.22 2.77 -14.39
N PRO A 60 0.08 3.13 -13.76
CA PRO A 60 -0.80 2.15 -13.13
C PRO A 60 -1.72 1.44 -14.12
N THR A 61 -1.90 1.99 -15.34
CA THR A 61 -2.88 1.52 -16.34
C THR A 61 -2.34 1.57 -17.77
N GLU A 62 -1.01 1.60 -17.95
CA GLU A 62 -0.35 1.64 -19.25
C GLU A 62 1.09 1.09 -19.16
N TYR A 63 1.68 0.71 -20.29
CA TYR A 63 3.09 0.29 -20.35
C TYR A 63 3.95 1.47 -20.81
N PRO A 64 4.93 1.93 -20.00
CA PRO A 64 5.70 3.13 -20.34
C PRO A 64 6.67 2.87 -21.49
N SER A 65 6.79 3.83 -22.41
CA SER A 65 7.85 3.78 -23.42
C SER A 65 9.23 3.97 -22.80
N VAL A 66 10.29 3.58 -23.53
CA VAL A 66 11.68 3.76 -23.08
C VAL A 66 11.98 5.22 -22.70
N ASN A 67 11.39 6.19 -23.39
CA ASN A 67 11.60 7.61 -23.07
C ASN A 67 10.86 8.06 -21.79
N GLU A 68 9.69 7.49 -21.52
CA GLU A 68 8.93 7.77 -20.28
C GLU A 68 9.63 7.13 -19.08
N LEU A 69 10.12 5.89 -19.22
CA LEU A 69 11.01 5.26 -18.24
C LEU A 69 12.26 6.12 -17.99
N TYR A 70 13.00 6.53 -19.03
CA TYR A 70 14.23 7.31 -18.84
C TYR A 70 13.99 8.69 -18.22
N THR A 71 12.86 9.32 -18.52
CA THR A 71 12.42 10.59 -17.90
C THR A 71 12.09 10.37 -16.42
N TRP A 72 11.30 9.33 -16.11
CA TRP A 72 10.97 8.98 -14.74
C TRP A 72 12.21 8.61 -13.90
N TYR A 73 13.24 7.98 -14.48
CA TYR A 73 14.52 7.77 -13.81
C TYR A 73 15.23 9.09 -13.46
N ASP A 74 15.11 10.13 -14.31
CA ASP A 74 15.63 11.46 -13.97
C ASP A 74 14.75 12.13 -12.90
N ASP A 75 13.43 11.97 -12.95
CA ASP A 75 12.52 12.51 -11.92
C ASP A 75 12.80 11.90 -10.54
N LEU A 76 12.98 10.57 -10.44
CA LEU A 76 13.36 9.89 -9.18
C LEU A 76 14.67 10.41 -8.58
N VAL A 77 15.70 10.66 -9.39
CA VAL A 77 16.97 11.25 -8.93
C VAL A 77 16.79 12.70 -8.45
N ASN A 78 15.82 13.43 -8.99
CA ASN A 78 15.50 14.79 -8.53
C ASN A 78 14.60 14.82 -7.28
N GLU A 79 13.77 13.79 -7.07
CA GLU A 79 12.85 13.68 -5.93
C GLU A 79 13.51 13.03 -4.70
N TYR A 80 14.35 12.00 -4.90
CA TYR A 80 15.04 11.24 -3.86
C TYR A 80 16.59 11.34 -3.95
N PRO A 81 17.20 12.54 -4.05
CA PRO A 81 18.62 12.73 -4.38
C PRO A 81 19.61 12.22 -3.33
N ASP A 82 19.16 11.94 -2.10
CA ASP A 82 19.97 11.38 -1.02
C ASP A 82 19.90 9.82 -0.96
N LEU A 83 19.01 9.22 -1.76
CA LEU A 83 18.74 7.77 -1.81
C LEU A 83 18.95 7.10 -3.18
N VAL A 84 18.93 7.86 -4.29
CA VAL A 84 18.92 7.33 -5.67
C VAL A 84 20.05 7.93 -6.52
N GLU A 85 20.92 7.07 -7.07
CA GLU A 85 21.86 7.43 -8.15
C GLU A 85 21.49 6.70 -9.46
N LYS A 86 21.77 7.32 -10.61
CA LYS A 86 21.45 6.82 -11.95
C LYS A 86 22.72 6.52 -12.75
N HIS A 87 22.99 5.24 -12.96
CA HIS A 87 24.25 4.71 -13.47
C HIS A 87 24.13 4.41 -14.97
N HIS A 88 24.93 5.11 -15.78
CA HIS A 88 25.10 4.77 -17.20
C HIS A 88 26.04 3.57 -17.33
N TYR A 89 25.48 2.36 -17.51
CA TYR A 89 26.28 1.13 -17.50
C TYR A 89 26.72 0.65 -18.89
N GLY A 90 26.16 1.19 -19.98
CA GLY A 90 26.57 0.83 -21.34
C GLY A 90 25.72 1.47 -22.42
N TYR A 91 25.84 0.96 -23.64
CA TYR A 91 25.00 1.32 -24.79
C TYR A 91 24.38 0.06 -25.39
N SER A 92 23.16 0.14 -25.89
CA SER A 92 22.56 -0.91 -26.70
C SER A 92 23.21 -1.04 -28.09
N TRP A 93 22.77 -1.98 -28.92
CA TRP A 93 23.31 -2.18 -30.26
C TRP A 93 23.00 -1.02 -31.23
N GLU A 94 21.80 -0.45 -31.17
CA GLU A 94 21.42 0.76 -31.92
C GLU A 94 21.93 2.06 -31.25
N GLY A 95 22.59 1.95 -30.09
CA GLY A 95 23.31 3.05 -29.43
C GLY A 95 22.46 3.91 -28.49
N ARG A 96 21.44 3.33 -27.85
CA ARG A 96 20.68 3.97 -26.75
C ARG A 96 21.44 3.77 -25.43
N ASP A 97 21.44 4.78 -24.57
CA ASP A 97 22.03 4.70 -23.23
C ASP A 97 21.36 3.57 -22.41
N LEU A 98 22.14 2.77 -21.70
CA LEU A 98 21.67 1.75 -20.78
C LEU A 98 21.80 2.25 -19.33
N TRP A 99 20.70 2.25 -18.59
CA TRP A 99 20.56 2.86 -17.26
C TRP A 99 20.21 1.85 -16.19
N ALA A 100 20.89 1.95 -15.05
CA ALA A 100 20.48 1.35 -13.78
C ALA A 100 20.18 2.45 -12.76
N LEU A 101 19.29 2.18 -11.82
CA LEU A 101 19.10 2.96 -10.60
C LEU A 101 19.76 2.22 -9.44
N GLU A 102 20.65 2.86 -8.69
CA GLU A 102 21.10 2.37 -7.37
C GLU A 102 20.25 3.04 -6.30
N ILE A 103 19.58 2.23 -5.46
CA ILE A 103 18.81 2.70 -4.32
C ILE A 103 19.55 2.29 -3.03
N THR A 104 20.00 3.27 -2.26
CA THR A 104 20.68 3.07 -0.96
C THR A 104 20.78 4.36 -0.16
N SER A 105 20.66 4.31 1.18
CA SER A 105 20.91 5.49 2.03
C SER A 105 22.39 5.69 2.35
N ASN A 106 22.76 6.92 2.71
CA ASN A 106 24.13 7.28 3.10
C ASN A 106 24.34 7.42 4.63
N GLU A 107 23.36 7.03 5.46
CA GLU A 107 23.33 7.42 6.89
C GLU A 107 24.10 6.45 7.83
N ASP A 108 23.82 5.13 7.78
CA ASP A 108 24.22 4.19 8.85
C ASP A 108 25.50 3.38 8.60
N THR A 109 25.82 3.05 7.35
CA THR A 109 26.92 2.15 6.99
C THR A 109 27.74 2.69 5.81
N VAL A 110 28.98 2.21 5.65
CA VAL A 110 29.79 2.54 4.48
C VAL A 110 29.16 1.85 3.26
N VAL A 111 28.71 2.62 2.28
CA VAL A 111 27.99 2.11 1.08
C VAL A 111 28.78 1.02 0.34
N ASP A 112 30.10 1.16 0.25
CA ASP A 112 31.02 0.16 -0.33
C ASP A 112 30.98 -1.21 0.39
N GLU A 113 30.55 -1.26 1.65
CA GLU A 113 30.48 -2.47 2.49
C GLU A 113 29.05 -3.06 2.59
N LYS A 114 28.03 -2.40 2.00
CA LYS A 114 26.66 -2.91 1.95
C LYS A 114 26.51 -4.04 0.91
N PRO A 115 25.80 -5.14 1.22
CA PRO A 115 25.39 -6.12 0.24
C PRO A 115 24.54 -5.53 -0.89
N ALA A 116 24.72 -6.05 -2.10
CA ALA A 116 24.07 -5.57 -3.31
C ALA A 116 23.19 -6.63 -3.99
N MET A 117 21.91 -6.33 -4.17
CA MET A 117 21.04 -7.03 -5.10
C MET A 117 21.03 -6.30 -6.45
N LEU A 118 21.03 -7.03 -7.57
CA LEU A 118 20.68 -6.49 -8.88
C LEU A 118 19.46 -7.18 -9.45
N LEU A 119 18.51 -6.38 -9.92
CA LEU A 119 17.23 -6.78 -10.46
C LEU A 119 17.07 -6.21 -11.87
N ASP A 120 16.81 -7.03 -12.89
CA ASP A 120 16.57 -6.54 -14.25
C ASP A 120 15.28 -7.05 -14.90
N GLY A 121 14.69 -6.21 -15.76
CA GLY A 121 13.46 -6.48 -16.48
C GLY A 121 13.58 -6.18 -17.97
N GLY A 122 12.78 -6.87 -18.78
CA GLY A 122 12.65 -6.59 -20.23
C GLY A 122 13.81 -7.08 -21.09
N ILE A 123 14.70 -7.93 -20.58
CA ILE A 123 15.80 -8.53 -21.35
C ILE A 123 15.30 -9.27 -22.61
N HIS A 124 14.08 -9.83 -22.58
CA HIS A 124 13.32 -10.16 -23.78
C HIS A 124 12.29 -9.06 -24.09
N ALA A 125 12.22 -8.64 -25.35
CA ALA A 125 11.47 -7.46 -25.76
C ALA A 125 9.94 -7.50 -25.51
N ARG A 126 9.27 -8.62 -25.82
CA ARG A 126 7.81 -8.79 -25.65
C ARG A 126 7.32 -8.93 -24.21
N GLU A 127 8.21 -9.11 -23.24
CA GLU A 127 7.82 -9.49 -21.87
C GLU A 127 7.55 -8.23 -21.02
N TRP A 128 6.53 -7.45 -21.44
CA TRP A 128 6.29 -6.07 -20.98
C TRP A 128 5.94 -5.94 -19.48
N SER A 129 5.48 -7.04 -18.87
CA SER A 129 5.27 -7.12 -17.41
C SER A 129 6.58 -7.00 -16.62
N GLY A 130 7.71 -7.50 -17.15
CA GLY A 130 9.02 -7.46 -16.47
C GLY A 130 9.47 -6.02 -16.15
N PRO A 131 9.55 -5.12 -17.15
CA PRO A 131 9.78 -3.68 -16.93
C PRO A 131 8.81 -3.02 -15.96
N GLN A 132 7.54 -3.45 -15.94
CA GLN A 132 6.50 -2.90 -15.08
C GLN A 132 6.70 -3.28 -13.60
N VAL A 133 6.85 -4.58 -13.29
CA VAL A 133 7.02 -5.07 -11.92
C VAL A 133 8.25 -4.41 -11.25
N VAL A 134 9.39 -4.36 -11.93
CA VAL A 134 10.61 -3.82 -11.34
C VAL A 134 10.59 -2.29 -11.22
N SER A 135 9.80 -1.61 -12.07
CA SER A 135 9.51 -0.17 -11.92
C SER A 135 8.56 0.08 -10.74
N TYR A 136 7.54 -0.75 -10.54
CA TYR A 136 6.66 -0.65 -9.37
C TYR A 136 7.39 -0.91 -8.05
N PHE A 137 8.23 -1.96 -8.00
CA PHE A 137 9.11 -2.26 -6.87
C PHE A 137 10.03 -1.07 -6.52
N THR A 138 10.62 -0.44 -7.54
CA THR A 138 11.42 0.81 -7.39
C THR A 138 10.59 1.94 -6.77
N TRP A 139 9.37 2.17 -7.26
CA TRP A 139 8.47 3.19 -6.71
C TRP A 139 8.05 2.87 -5.28
N ARG A 140 7.66 1.63 -4.98
CA ARG A 140 7.20 1.21 -3.64
C ARG A 140 8.28 1.44 -2.60
N ILE A 141 9.52 1.01 -2.88
CA ILE A 141 10.67 1.19 -1.97
C ILE A 141 10.92 2.67 -1.65
N LEU A 142 10.81 3.56 -2.63
CA LEU A 142 11.05 4.99 -2.42
C LEU A 142 9.87 5.70 -1.74
N ASN A 143 8.64 5.36 -2.14
CA ASN A 143 7.42 5.94 -1.60
C ASN A 143 7.13 5.49 -0.15
N GLU A 144 7.55 4.28 0.24
CA GLU A 144 7.32 3.72 1.58
C GLU A 144 8.53 3.85 2.53
N TYR A 145 9.67 4.40 2.08
CA TYR A 145 10.91 4.49 2.87
C TYR A 145 10.76 5.19 4.24
N ASP A 146 9.95 6.26 4.31
CA ASP A 146 9.70 6.99 5.55
C ASP A 146 8.56 6.39 6.42
N THR A 147 7.89 5.34 5.93
CA THR A 147 6.63 4.83 6.53
C THR A 147 6.59 3.33 6.80
N ASN A 148 7.47 2.53 6.21
CA ASN A 148 7.56 1.08 6.39
C ASN A 148 8.93 0.70 6.97
N GLU A 149 8.95 0.01 8.12
CA GLU A 149 10.19 -0.28 8.86
C GLU A 149 11.07 -1.34 8.15
N THR A 150 10.48 -2.33 7.47
CA THR A 150 11.23 -3.26 6.60
C THR A 150 11.96 -2.52 5.48
N ILE A 151 11.26 -1.66 4.74
CA ILE A 151 11.80 -0.93 3.58
C ILE A 151 12.83 0.13 4.03
N ASN A 152 12.57 0.82 5.15
CA ASN A 152 13.53 1.74 5.74
C ASN A 152 14.85 1.03 6.07
N TRP A 153 14.79 -0.09 6.81
CA TRP A 153 15.98 -0.90 7.09
C TRP A 153 16.66 -1.39 5.83
N LEU A 154 15.88 -1.82 4.83
CA LEU A 154 16.39 -2.38 3.58
C LEU A 154 17.26 -1.35 2.85
N VAL A 155 16.77 -0.14 2.62
CA VAL A 155 17.53 0.95 1.97
C VAL A 155 18.71 1.42 2.84
N ASN A 156 18.58 1.38 4.16
CA ASN A 156 19.68 1.69 5.09
C ASN A 156 20.78 0.61 5.11
N ASN A 157 20.49 -0.66 4.79
CA ASN A 157 21.41 -1.81 4.94
C ASN A 157 21.73 -2.59 3.65
N ARG A 158 21.19 -2.20 2.50
CA ARG A 158 21.44 -2.80 1.17
C ARG A 158 21.72 -1.74 0.12
N LYS A 159 22.37 -2.16 -0.98
CA LYS A 159 22.29 -1.51 -2.28
C LYS A 159 21.30 -2.31 -3.14
N ILE A 160 20.38 -1.63 -3.81
CA ILE A 160 19.44 -2.25 -4.74
C ILE A 160 19.67 -1.61 -6.11
N PHE A 161 20.28 -2.36 -7.02
CA PHE A 161 20.40 -1.97 -8.42
C PHE A 161 19.18 -2.45 -9.19
N VAL A 162 18.45 -1.55 -9.83
CA VAL A 162 17.32 -1.90 -10.70
C VAL A 162 17.59 -1.44 -12.13
N VAL A 163 17.40 -2.33 -13.10
CA VAL A 163 17.47 -2.08 -14.54
C VAL A 163 16.11 -2.41 -15.15
N PRO A 164 15.16 -1.46 -15.23
CA PRO A 164 13.82 -1.77 -15.73
C PRO A 164 13.72 -2.00 -17.23
N GLN A 165 14.79 -1.79 -18.01
CA GLN A 165 14.78 -2.04 -19.44
C GLN A 165 16.16 -2.47 -19.96
N SER A 166 16.44 -3.77 -19.88
CA SER A 166 17.70 -4.38 -20.36
C SER A 166 17.83 -4.45 -21.89
N ASN A 167 16.74 -4.33 -22.66
CA ASN A 167 16.73 -4.45 -24.12
C ASN A 167 15.87 -3.34 -24.78
N PRO A 168 16.26 -2.06 -24.63
CA PRO A 168 15.46 -0.93 -25.11
C PRO A 168 15.27 -0.95 -26.63
N ASP A 169 16.23 -1.49 -27.40
CA ASP A 169 16.12 -1.61 -28.84
C ASP A 169 15.07 -2.64 -29.25
N GLY A 170 15.08 -3.80 -28.60
CA GLY A 170 14.10 -4.85 -28.81
C GLY A 170 12.70 -4.38 -28.39
N TYR A 171 12.57 -3.77 -27.20
CA TYR A 171 11.29 -3.26 -26.69
C TYR A 171 10.70 -2.15 -27.59
N ILE A 172 11.54 -1.24 -28.11
CA ILE A 172 11.11 -0.23 -29.08
C ILE A 172 10.66 -0.87 -30.39
N TYR A 173 11.39 -1.88 -30.88
CA TYR A 173 11.00 -2.60 -32.08
C TYR A 173 9.69 -3.38 -31.89
N ASP A 174 9.48 -3.98 -30.71
CA ASP A 174 8.29 -4.76 -30.41
C ASP A 174 7.01 -3.92 -30.32
N GLY A 175 7.08 -2.65 -29.89
CA GLY A 175 5.91 -1.77 -29.82
C GLY A 175 6.01 -0.62 -28.83
N ASN A 176 7.07 -0.59 -28.00
CA ASN A 176 7.40 0.53 -27.12
C ASN A 176 6.28 0.93 -26.14
N GLY A 177 5.53 -0.05 -25.61
CA GLY A 177 4.40 0.16 -24.70
C GLY A 177 3.03 0.34 -25.38
N ASP A 178 2.98 0.60 -26.69
CA ASP A 178 1.71 0.69 -27.43
C ASP A 178 1.20 -0.71 -27.83
N LEU A 179 0.24 -1.23 -27.07
CA LEU A 179 -0.43 -2.53 -27.30
C LEU A 179 -1.02 -2.70 -28.72
N SER A 180 -1.21 -1.62 -29.48
CA SER A 180 -1.68 -1.65 -30.87
C SER A 180 -0.55 -1.81 -31.91
N GLN A 181 0.72 -1.66 -31.50
CA GLN A 181 1.93 -1.82 -32.31
C GLN A 181 2.72 -3.11 -32.02
N ARG A 182 2.30 -3.89 -31.00
CA ARG A 182 2.93 -5.15 -30.55
C ARG A 182 3.22 -6.14 -31.69
N ASN A 183 4.39 -6.79 -31.70
CA ASN A 183 4.75 -7.72 -32.79
C ASN A 183 5.51 -9.02 -32.42
N GLU A 184 5.51 -9.41 -31.14
CA GLU A 184 6.01 -10.71 -30.65
C GLU A 184 7.54 -10.86 -30.74
N TRP A 185 8.26 -9.73 -30.79
CA TRP A 185 9.70 -9.71 -30.85
C TRP A 185 10.34 -10.10 -29.51
N ARG A 186 11.47 -10.81 -29.55
CA ARG A 186 12.14 -11.34 -28.36
C ARG A 186 13.56 -10.81 -28.18
N LYS A 187 14.33 -10.82 -29.26
CA LYS A 187 15.78 -10.62 -29.31
C LYS A 187 16.19 -9.15 -29.16
N ASN A 188 17.48 -8.85 -29.07
CA ASN A 188 17.97 -7.48 -29.28
C ASN A 188 17.85 -7.06 -30.78
N ARG A 189 18.44 -5.93 -31.15
CA ARG A 189 18.48 -5.43 -32.54
C ARG A 189 19.89 -5.37 -33.13
N ASN A 190 20.76 -6.34 -32.81
CA ASN A 190 22.08 -6.46 -33.43
C ASN A 190 21.98 -6.70 -34.96
N ALA A 191 22.05 -5.61 -35.72
CA ALA A 191 21.95 -5.58 -37.18
C ALA A 191 23.19 -6.15 -37.92
N SER A 192 24.16 -6.71 -37.20
CA SER A 192 25.24 -7.54 -37.78
C SER A 192 24.85 -9.03 -37.89
N VAL A 193 23.74 -9.42 -37.25
CA VAL A 193 23.21 -10.78 -37.17
C VAL A 193 21.86 -10.83 -37.87
N GLY A 194 21.64 -11.81 -38.76
CA GLY A 194 20.36 -12.04 -39.47
C GLY A 194 20.14 -11.13 -40.69
N ASP A 195 19.05 -11.42 -41.42
CA ASP A 195 18.40 -10.48 -42.36
C ASP A 195 17.26 -9.74 -41.60
N ASP A 196 16.64 -8.70 -42.18
CA ASP A 196 15.69 -7.77 -41.50
C ASP A 196 14.62 -8.41 -40.58
N SER A 197 14.08 -9.58 -40.92
CA SER A 197 13.08 -10.32 -40.12
C SER A 197 13.65 -11.17 -38.98
N ASP A 198 14.95 -11.46 -39.04
CA ASP A 198 15.65 -12.48 -38.25
C ASP A 198 16.75 -11.85 -37.38
N VAL A 199 16.81 -10.51 -37.33
CA VAL A 199 17.85 -9.70 -36.68
C VAL A 199 18.11 -10.12 -35.23
N GLY A 200 19.35 -9.96 -34.76
CA GLY A 200 19.65 -9.94 -33.33
C GLY A 200 19.80 -11.29 -32.64
N VAL A 201 20.02 -11.23 -31.32
CA VAL A 201 20.42 -12.33 -30.43
C VAL A 201 19.48 -12.43 -29.23
N ASP A 202 19.21 -13.64 -28.76
CA ASP A 202 18.54 -13.89 -27.49
C ASP A 202 19.50 -13.60 -26.34
N LEU A 203 19.29 -12.48 -25.65
CA LEU A 203 20.17 -12.00 -24.60
C LEU A 203 20.27 -13.00 -23.43
N ASN A 204 19.18 -13.72 -23.11
CA ASN A 204 19.17 -14.76 -22.07
C ASN A 204 19.60 -16.14 -22.62
N ARG A 205 20.32 -16.18 -23.75
CA ARG A 205 21.10 -17.33 -24.25
C ARG A 205 22.56 -16.98 -24.51
N ASN A 206 23.00 -15.76 -24.14
CA ASN A 206 24.29 -15.20 -24.55
C ASN A 206 25.38 -15.19 -23.46
N ALA A 207 25.09 -15.54 -22.20
CA ALA A 207 26.08 -15.56 -21.12
C ALA A 207 27.07 -16.75 -21.22
N ASP A 208 28.23 -16.65 -20.57
CA ASP A 208 29.27 -17.70 -20.53
C ASP A 208 28.89 -18.87 -19.60
N ILE A 209 27.76 -19.53 -19.83
CA ILE A 209 27.34 -20.73 -19.10
C ILE A 209 26.65 -21.73 -20.04
N ASP A 210 27.27 -22.90 -20.21
CA ASP A 210 26.89 -23.92 -21.22
C ASP A 210 26.60 -23.35 -22.63
N PHE A 211 27.30 -22.28 -23.02
CA PHE A 211 26.96 -21.45 -24.18
C PHE A 211 26.73 -22.27 -25.47
N GLY A 212 25.51 -22.19 -26.00
CA GLY A 212 25.08 -22.94 -27.19
C GLY A 212 24.66 -24.39 -26.94
N GLY A 213 24.42 -24.78 -25.68
CA GLY A 213 23.94 -26.07 -25.24
C GLY A 213 22.41 -26.21 -25.24
N ALA A 214 21.82 -26.62 -24.11
CA ALA A 214 20.38 -26.84 -23.99
C ALA A 214 19.54 -25.57 -24.27
N GLY A 215 18.34 -25.69 -24.83
CA GLY A 215 17.44 -24.55 -25.08
C GLY A 215 17.91 -23.44 -26.04
N ALA A 216 19.15 -23.52 -26.54
CA ALA A 216 19.79 -22.53 -27.40
C ALA A 216 19.89 -22.99 -28.87
N ARG A 217 20.09 -22.04 -29.80
CA ARG A 217 20.25 -22.30 -31.24
C ARG A 217 21.43 -21.53 -31.83
N GLY A 218 22.17 -22.19 -32.72
CA GLY A 218 23.22 -21.55 -33.54
C GLY A 218 22.74 -21.08 -34.92
N ASP A 219 21.43 -20.96 -35.12
CA ASP A 219 20.80 -20.44 -36.34
C ASP A 219 20.22 -19.05 -36.03
N PRO A 220 20.67 -17.97 -36.69
CA PRO A 220 20.18 -16.61 -36.45
C PRO A 220 18.66 -16.45 -36.57
N SER A 221 18.00 -17.26 -37.39
CA SER A 221 16.54 -17.23 -37.60
C SER A 221 15.72 -17.74 -36.41
N ALA A 222 16.36 -18.24 -35.34
CA ALA A 222 15.68 -18.69 -34.14
C ALA A 222 15.47 -17.58 -33.10
N ASP A 223 14.29 -17.59 -32.46
CA ASP A 223 13.97 -16.83 -31.23
C ASP A 223 15.03 -17.00 -30.14
N THR A 224 15.67 -18.18 -30.05
CA THR A 224 16.70 -18.52 -29.06
C THR A 224 18.11 -18.59 -29.66
N TYR A 225 18.42 -17.75 -30.65
CA TYR A 225 19.77 -17.64 -31.21
C TYR A 225 20.77 -17.09 -30.17
N HIS A 226 21.83 -17.84 -29.87
CA HIS A 226 22.76 -17.54 -28.78
C HIS A 226 23.83 -16.47 -29.09
N GLY A 227 23.94 -15.98 -30.32
CA GLY A 227 25.02 -15.05 -30.73
C GLY A 227 26.31 -15.77 -31.15
N GLU A 228 27.32 -15.01 -31.60
CA GLU A 228 28.57 -15.59 -32.13
C GLU A 228 29.52 -16.10 -31.03
N ALA A 229 29.45 -15.54 -29.82
CA ALA A 229 30.30 -15.87 -28.68
C ALA A 229 29.61 -15.46 -27.36
N PRO A 230 30.05 -15.98 -26.19
CA PRO A 230 29.56 -15.50 -24.91
C PRO A 230 29.80 -14.00 -24.73
N PHE A 231 28.76 -13.28 -24.30
CA PHE A 231 28.74 -11.82 -24.16
C PHE A 231 29.14 -11.09 -25.46
N SER A 232 28.65 -11.56 -26.60
CA SER A 232 28.84 -10.89 -27.91
C SER A 232 28.00 -9.62 -28.06
N GLU A 233 26.94 -9.46 -27.27
CA GLU A 233 26.02 -8.34 -27.36
C GLU A 233 26.40 -7.21 -26.40
N ASN A 234 26.15 -5.97 -26.80
CA ASN A 234 26.48 -4.82 -25.96
C ASN A 234 25.66 -4.84 -24.66
N GLU A 235 24.40 -5.24 -24.73
CA GLU A 235 23.48 -5.29 -23.59
C GLU A 235 23.97 -6.27 -22.50
N THR A 236 24.26 -7.51 -22.88
CA THR A 236 24.70 -8.57 -21.95
C THR A 236 26.13 -8.35 -21.46
N SER A 237 27.02 -7.82 -22.30
CA SER A 237 28.38 -7.48 -21.86
C SER A 237 28.42 -6.28 -20.92
N SER A 238 27.53 -5.29 -21.10
CA SER A 238 27.40 -4.16 -20.18
C SER A 238 26.75 -4.58 -18.86
N LEU A 239 25.68 -5.38 -18.89
CA LEU A 239 25.02 -5.90 -17.67
C LEU A 239 25.96 -6.81 -16.85
N ARG A 240 26.77 -7.64 -17.53
CA ARG A 240 27.85 -8.41 -16.92
C ARG A 240 28.84 -7.53 -16.17
N ASP A 241 29.25 -6.41 -16.75
CA ASP A 241 30.25 -5.52 -16.14
C ASP A 241 29.63 -4.69 -15.00
N LEU A 242 28.36 -4.27 -15.12
CA LEU A 242 27.58 -3.68 -14.02
C LEU A 242 27.54 -4.59 -12.77
N ILE A 243 27.28 -5.89 -12.95
CA ILE A 243 27.30 -6.88 -11.86
C ILE A 243 28.69 -7.00 -11.22
N LEU A 244 29.75 -6.98 -12.02
CA LEU A 244 31.12 -7.25 -11.56
C LEU A 244 31.81 -6.04 -10.92
N ASP A 245 31.54 -4.83 -11.39
CA ASP A 245 32.22 -3.62 -10.93
C ASP A 245 31.60 -3.04 -9.64
N ASN A 246 30.35 -3.39 -9.30
CA ASN A 246 29.62 -2.84 -8.14
C ASN A 246 29.50 -3.81 -6.94
N GLY A 247 30.06 -5.03 -7.07
CA GLY A 247 30.09 -6.02 -6.01
C GLY A 247 28.71 -6.61 -5.68
N VAL A 248 27.94 -6.98 -6.70
CA VAL A 248 26.62 -7.62 -6.55
C VAL A 248 26.76 -9.01 -5.93
N ASP A 249 25.96 -9.30 -4.89
CA ASP A 249 25.90 -10.58 -4.17
C ASP A 249 24.77 -11.49 -4.68
N SER A 250 23.66 -10.89 -5.15
CA SER A 250 22.51 -11.59 -5.72
C SER A 250 22.00 -10.93 -6.99
N TYR A 251 21.71 -11.72 -8.02
CA TYR A 251 21.22 -11.24 -9.32
C TYR A 251 19.94 -11.99 -9.74
N HIS A 252 18.92 -11.23 -10.13
CA HIS A 252 17.60 -11.76 -10.49
C HIS A 252 17.05 -11.08 -11.74
N ASN A 253 16.58 -11.86 -12.70
CA ASN A 253 15.95 -11.38 -13.93
C ASN A 253 14.46 -11.73 -13.96
N ILE A 254 13.65 -10.74 -14.35
CA ILE A 254 12.18 -10.81 -14.33
C ILE A 254 11.64 -10.91 -15.75
N HIS A 255 10.96 -12.03 -16.00
CA HIS A 255 10.45 -12.48 -17.29
C HIS A 255 8.93 -12.65 -17.27
N SER A 256 8.34 -12.95 -18.43
CA SER A 256 6.99 -13.53 -18.49
C SER A 256 6.89 -14.57 -19.62
N HIS A 257 6.03 -15.60 -19.54
CA HIS A 257 5.03 -15.88 -18.51
C HIS A 257 5.00 -17.35 -18.09
N ALA A 258 4.70 -17.59 -16.81
CA ALA A 258 4.29 -18.90 -16.29
C ALA A 258 3.67 -18.83 -14.87
N GLY A 259 4.12 -17.93 -13.99
CA GLY A 259 3.76 -17.93 -12.57
C GLY A 259 4.65 -18.84 -11.72
N THR A 260 5.98 -18.80 -11.94
CA THR A 260 6.96 -19.65 -11.25
C THR A 260 8.29 -18.93 -10.97
N LEU A 261 8.99 -19.40 -9.94
CA LEU A 261 10.35 -19.02 -9.57
C LEU A 261 11.33 -20.14 -9.95
N LEU A 262 12.15 -19.88 -10.98
CA LEU A 262 13.09 -20.84 -11.53
C LEU A 262 14.43 -20.80 -10.79
N ILE A 263 14.85 -21.95 -10.27
CA ILE A 263 16.10 -22.14 -9.51
C ILE A 263 17.20 -22.87 -10.33
N PRO A 264 18.49 -22.68 -10.00
CA PRO A 264 19.59 -23.34 -10.71
C PRO A 264 19.72 -24.86 -10.50
N TYR A 265 20.17 -25.62 -11.49
CA TYR A 265 20.62 -25.14 -12.80
C TYR A 265 19.48 -25.02 -13.81
N MET A 266 19.60 -24.02 -14.67
CA MET A 266 18.70 -23.77 -15.81
C MET A 266 19.19 -24.53 -17.06
N TYR A 267 20.51 -24.64 -17.27
CA TYR A 267 21.09 -25.32 -18.45
C TYR A 267 21.08 -26.86 -18.38
N THR A 268 20.86 -27.47 -17.21
CA THR A 268 20.87 -28.93 -17.03
C THR A 268 19.85 -29.39 -15.99
N ASN A 269 19.42 -30.65 -16.11
CA ASN A 269 18.52 -31.31 -15.16
C ASN A 269 19.30 -31.97 -13.99
N ASP A 270 20.61 -31.72 -13.87
CA ASP A 270 21.37 -32.00 -12.64
C ASP A 270 21.02 -30.93 -11.60
N THR A 271 20.74 -31.33 -10.36
CA THR A 271 20.53 -30.38 -9.26
C THR A 271 21.85 -29.70 -8.87
N SER A 272 21.77 -28.46 -8.40
CA SER A 272 22.97 -27.75 -7.94
C SER A 272 23.39 -28.18 -6.52
N PRO A 273 24.66 -27.95 -6.11
CA PRO A 273 25.12 -28.32 -4.76
C PRO A 273 24.33 -27.66 -3.61
N HIS A 274 23.61 -26.58 -3.91
CA HIS A 274 22.83 -25.80 -2.94
C HIS A 274 21.32 -25.87 -3.23
N ASP A 275 20.85 -26.89 -3.98
CA ASP A 275 19.44 -27.10 -4.34
C ASP A 275 18.48 -27.06 -3.13
N SER A 276 18.91 -27.56 -1.96
CA SER A 276 18.10 -27.48 -0.73
C SER A 276 17.99 -26.07 -0.14
N TRP A 277 19.01 -25.22 -0.32
CA TRP A 277 18.94 -23.79 0.03
C TRP A 277 17.98 -23.11 -0.93
N TYR A 278 18.20 -23.30 -2.24
CA TYR A 278 17.37 -22.72 -3.30
C TYR A 278 15.89 -23.06 -3.18
N ARG A 279 15.54 -24.32 -2.90
CA ARG A 279 14.15 -24.73 -2.71
C ARG A 279 13.54 -24.19 -1.42
N SER A 280 14.32 -24.03 -0.34
CA SER A 280 13.80 -23.40 0.89
C SER A 280 13.55 -21.90 0.67
N THR A 281 14.52 -21.19 0.10
CA THR A 281 14.39 -19.76 -0.21
C THR A 281 13.26 -19.51 -1.20
N ALA A 282 13.05 -20.40 -2.17
CA ALA A 282 11.93 -20.32 -3.11
C ALA A 282 10.56 -20.66 -2.48
N ASP A 283 10.49 -21.55 -1.49
CA ASP A 283 9.28 -21.83 -0.70
C ASP A 283 8.84 -20.57 0.07
N ASP A 284 9.80 -19.91 0.75
CA ASP A 284 9.56 -18.64 1.44
C ASP A 284 9.16 -17.55 0.44
N MET A 285 9.95 -17.32 -0.62
CA MET A 285 9.69 -16.30 -1.66
C MET A 285 8.33 -16.46 -2.35
N THR A 286 7.95 -17.68 -2.72
CA THR A 286 6.65 -17.92 -3.37
C THR A 286 5.48 -17.78 -2.39
N SER A 287 5.67 -17.98 -1.08
CA SER A 287 4.62 -17.76 -0.07
C SER A 287 4.16 -16.29 0.05
N PHE A 288 4.96 -15.34 -0.44
CA PHE A 288 4.58 -13.92 -0.53
C PHE A 288 3.84 -13.57 -1.83
N THR A 289 3.87 -14.44 -2.84
CA THR A 289 3.24 -14.16 -4.13
C THR A 289 1.73 -14.42 -4.09
N SER A 290 0.99 -13.67 -4.90
CA SER A 290 -0.37 -14.03 -5.30
C SER A 290 -0.43 -14.10 -6.84
N LYS A 291 -1.51 -14.63 -7.42
CA LYS A 291 -1.74 -14.54 -8.88
C LYS A 291 -2.93 -13.62 -9.14
N LEU A 292 -2.65 -12.43 -9.66
CA LEU A 292 -3.65 -11.36 -9.84
C LEU A 292 -4.41 -11.07 -8.54
N GLY A 293 -3.69 -11.01 -7.41
CA GLY A 293 -4.28 -10.82 -6.09
C GLY A 293 -4.97 -12.04 -5.46
N ASP A 294 -5.03 -13.21 -6.11
CA ASP A 294 -5.51 -14.44 -5.46
C ASP A 294 -4.42 -15.03 -4.55
N GLU A 295 -4.49 -14.68 -3.26
CA GLU A 295 -3.61 -15.21 -2.20
C GLU A 295 -3.71 -16.73 -1.99
N THR A 296 -4.65 -17.43 -2.65
CA THR A 296 -4.79 -18.89 -2.56
C THR A 296 -4.13 -19.65 -3.72
N ASP A 297 -3.60 -18.94 -4.73
CA ASP A 297 -2.89 -19.50 -5.88
C ASP A 297 -1.49 -18.89 -6.03
N THR A 298 -0.59 -19.16 -5.06
CA THR A 298 0.82 -18.70 -5.06
C THR A 298 1.61 -19.24 -6.27
N TYR A 299 2.68 -18.57 -6.68
CA TYR A 299 3.60 -19.05 -7.72
C TYR A 299 4.20 -20.41 -7.33
N SER A 300 4.59 -21.23 -8.32
CA SER A 300 5.34 -22.47 -8.09
C SER A 300 6.86 -22.24 -8.15
N TYR A 301 7.68 -23.25 -7.87
CA TYR A 301 9.13 -23.14 -7.95
C TYR A 301 9.83 -24.47 -8.25
N GLY A 302 10.94 -24.40 -9.01
CA GLY A 302 11.72 -25.59 -9.38
C GLY A 302 12.77 -25.30 -10.45
N GLN A 303 13.46 -26.34 -10.92
CA GLN A 303 14.33 -26.22 -12.09
C GLN A 303 13.48 -26.11 -13.38
N PRO A 304 13.95 -25.47 -14.47
CA PRO A 304 13.13 -25.21 -15.65
C PRO A 304 12.51 -26.44 -16.34
N GLU A 305 13.10 -27.63 -16.24
CA GLU A 305 12.47 -28.87 -16.73
C GLU A 305 11.29 -29.33 -15.85
N GLU A 306 11.30 -28.99 -14.56
CA GLU A 306 10.21 -29.29 -13.61
C GLU A 306 9.02 -28.35 -13.85
N GLU A 307 9.29 -27.05 -14.03
CA GLU A 307 8.30 -25.98 -14.05
C GLU A 307 7.76 -25.65 -15.46
N ILE A 308 8.65 -25.43 -16.43
CA ILE A 308 8.31 -24.99 -17.79
C ILE A 308 8.61 -26.05 -18.86
N GLY A 309 9.16 -27.19 -18.47
CA GLY A 309 9.34 -28.38 -19.32
C GLY A 309 10.51 -28.30 -20.33
N TYR A 310 11.48 -27.41 -20.12
CA TYR A 310 12.72 -27.38 -20.91
C TYR A 310 13.88 -26.69 -20.16
N SER A 311 15.10 -27.23 -20.29
CA SER A 311 16.34 -26.55 -19.86
C SER A 311 16.84 -25.50 -20.87
N ALA A 312 17.50 -24.45 -20.37
CA ALA A 312 17.97 -23.28 -21.11
C ALA A 312 19.42 -22.89 -20.73
N SER A 313 20.33 -22.93 -21.70
CA SER A 313 21.74 -22.53 -21.58
C SER A 313 22.00 -21.07 -21.94
N GLY A 314 23.11 -20.51 -21.45
CA GLY A 314 23.51 -19.12 -21.70
C GLY A 314 22.70 -18.07 -20.94
N GLY A 315 21.96 -18.46 -19.90
CA GLY A 315 21.19 -17.52 -19.07
C GLY A 315 22.05 -16.75 -18.07
N MET A 316 21.67 -15.51 -17.76
CA MET A 316 22.49 -14.63 -16.90
C MET A 316 22.48 -15.07 -15.42
N ALA A 317 21.34 -15.48 -14.87
CA ALA A 317 21.24 -15.95 -13.48
C ALA A 317 22.06 -17.22 -13.22
N ASP A 318 22.00 -18.17 -14.15
CA ASP A 318 22.79 -19.40 -14.10
C ASP A 318 24.30 -19.11 -14.25
N TRP A 319 24.69 -18.03 -14.94
CA TRP A 319 26.07 -17.56 -14.99
C TRP A 319 26.51 -16.87 -13.67
N ALA A 320 25.67 -16.00 -13.11
CA ALA A 320 25.94 -15.32 -11.84
C ALA A 320 26.19 -16.36 -10.72
N TYR A 321 25.33 -17.36 -10.63
CA TYR A 321 25.53 -18.48 -9.73
C TYR A 321 26.74 -19.35 -10.12
N ALA A 322 26.70 -20.03 -11.27
CA ALA A 322 27.66 -21.09 -11.58
C ALA A 322 29.08 -20.62 -11.93
N LYS A 323 29.28 -19.32 -12.26
CA LYS A 323 30.60 -18.74 -12.58
C LYS A 323 31.11 -17.73 -11.56
N LYS A 324 30.24 -17.10 -10.77
CA LYS A 324 30.64 -16.04 -9.81
C LYS A 324 30.36 -16.41 -8.36
N GLY A 325 29.48 -17.38 -8.10
CA GLY A 325 29.10 -17.80 -6.75
C GLY A 325 28.08 -16.88 -6.09
N LEU A 326 27.39 -16.06 -6.89
CA LEU A 326 26.31 -15.18 -6.43
C LEU A 326 25.02 -15.99 -6.22
N GLN A 327 24.06 -15.44 -5.49
CA GLN A 327 22.69 -15.93 -5.61
C GLN A 327 22.15 -15.57 -7.01
N GLY A 328 21.37 -16.47 -7.60
CA GLY A 328 20.90 -16.34 -8.98
C GLY A 328 19.56 -17.02 -9.19
N LEU A 329 18.52 -16.25 -9.56
CA LEU A 329 17.14 -16.70 -9.75
C LEU A 329 16.54 -16.07 -11.02
N THR A 330 15.54 -16.73 -11.61
CA THR A 330 14.69 -16.15 -12.66
C THR A 330 13.22 -16.21 -12.20
N PHE A 331 12.49 -15.11 -12.20
CA PHE A 331 11.03 -15.14 -12.08
C PHE A 331 10.37 -15.14 -13.45
N GLU A 332 9.40 -16.02 -13.66
CA GLU A 332 8.47 -15.97 -14.79
C GLU A 332 7.11 -15.49 -14.27
N ILE A 333 6.78 -14.21 -14.48
CA ILE A 333 5.54 -13.56 -14.02
C ILE A 333 4.30 -14.36 -14.46
N TYR A 334 3.28 -14.43 -13.60
CA TYR A 334 1.95 -14.88 -13.99
C TYR A 334 1.19 -13.79 -14.74
N THR A 335 0.60 -14.12 -15.88
CA THR A 335 -0.13 -13.17 -16.73
C THR A 335 -1.41 -13.81 -17.29
N PRO A 336 -2.55 -13.10 -17.30
CA PRO A 336 -3.77 -13.61 -17.91
C PRO A 336 -3.68 -13.57 -19.44
N GLY A 337 -3.76 -14.74 -20.07
CA GLY A 337 -3.77 -14.91 -21.53
C GLY A 337 -3.35 -16.33 -21.93
N ASP A 338 -3.51 -16.70 -23.20
CA ASP A 338 -2.92 -17.92 -23.75
C ASP A 338 -1.99 -17.63 -24.93
N GLY A 339 -0.94 -18.45 -25.08
CA GLY A 339 0.06 -18.29 -26.13
C GLY A 339 0.80 -16.96 -26.05
N THR A 340 0.56 -16.07 -27.02
CA THR A 340 1.27 -14.80 -27.16
C THR A 340 0.55 -13.61 -26.51
N ASP A 341 -0.76 -13.69 -26.26
CA ASP A 341 -1.48 -12.61 -25.56
C ASP A 341 -1.08 -12.51 -24.08
N GLY A 342 -0.56 -13.58 -23.47
CA GLY A 342 0.04 -13.55 -22.12
C GLY A 342 1.29 -12.67 -22.01
N PHE A 343 2.00 -12.38 -23.10
CA PHE A 343 3.10 -11.40 -23.07
C PHE A 343 2.59 -9.95 -22.92
N TYR A 344 1.31 -9.71 -23.18
CA TYR A 344 0.69 -8.38 -23.25
C TYR A 344 -0.63 -8.31 -22.46
N PRO A 345 -0.62 -8.61 -21.16
CA PRO A 345 -1.86 -8.64 -20.38
C PRO A 345 -2.54 -7.26 -20.40
N ALA A 346 -3.87 -7.27 -20.41
CA ALA A 346 -4.66 -6.05 -20.50
C ALA A 346 -4.34 -5.11 -19.33
N THR A 347 -4.39 -3.79 -19.56
CA THR A 347 -3.89 -2.81 -18.61
C THR A 347 -4.65 -2.75 -17.28
N GLU A 348 -5.83 -3.37 -17.22
CA GLU A 348 -6.60 -3.60 -15.98
C GLU A 348 -5.86 -4.51 -14.98
N TYR A 349 -4.97 -5.39 -15.42
CA TYR A 349 -4.20 -6.31 -14.56
C TYR A 349 -2.84 -5.77 -14.11
N ILE A 350 -2.38 -4.60 -14.61
CA ILE A 350 -1.02 -4.10 -14.34
C ILE A 350 -0.75 -3.94 -12.84
N MET A 351 -1.69 -3.34 -12.10
CA MET A 351 -1.51 -3.12 -10.66
C MET A 351 -1.54 -4.38 -9.81
N ASP A 352 -2.17 -5.47 -10.29
CA ASP A 352 -2.19 -6.75 -9.58
C ASP A 352 -0.91 -7.53 -9.91
N ILE A 353 -0.54 -7.63 -11.19
CA ILE A 353 0.74 -8.20 -11.65
C ILE A 353 1.95 -7.53 -10.96
N ASN A 354 1.87 -6.21 -10.73
CA ASN A 354 2.91 -5.46 -10.03
C ASN A 354 3.04 -5.84 -8.54
N LYS A 355 1.95 -6.26 -7.88
CA LYS A 355 1.92 -6.73 -6.48
C LYS A 355 2.12 -8.25 -6.34
N ASP A 356 1.95 -9.02 -7.42
CA ASP A 356 2.14 -10.47 -7.40
C ASP A 356 3.56 -10.88 -6.95
N LEU A 357 4.55 -9.98 -7.00
CA LEU A 357 5.97 -10.26 -6.71
C LEU A 357 6.67 -9.28 -5.73
N ASP A 358 6.06 -8.18 -5.30
CA ASP A 358 6.82 -7.08 -4.66
C ASP A 358 7.31 -7.41 -3.23
N ASP A 359 6.47 -7.98 -2.36
CA ASP A 359 6.88 -8.52 -1.05
C ASP A 359 7.95 -9.63 -1.20
N SER A 360 7.88 -10.43 -2.28
CA SER A 360 8.86 -11.48 -2.60
C SER A 360 10.24 -10.89 -2.95
N LEU A 361 10.26 -9.77 -3.69
CA LEU A 361 11.48 -9.02 -4.01
C LEU A 361 12.05 -8.27 -2.80
N ILE A 362 11.21 -7.79 -1.88
CA ILE A 362 11.64 -7.21 -0.59
C ILE A 362 12.34 -8.28 0.26
N TYR A 363 11.76 -9.49 0.36
CA TYR A 363 12.38 -10.63 1.05
C TYR A 363 13.75 -10.98 0.42
N GLN A 364 13.83 -11.10 -0.90
CA GLN A 364 15.07 -11.45 -1.59
C GLN A 364 16.15 -10.35 -1.48
N ALA A 365 15.79 -9.07 -1.50
CA ALA A 365 16.72 -7.97 -1.25
C ALA A 365 17.30 -8.03 0.17
N ARG A 366 16.48 -8.43 1.16
CA ARG A 366 16.90 -8.62 2.55
C ARG A 366 17.92 -9.77 2.70
N VAL A 367 17.76 -10.89 1.98
CA VAL A 367 18.66 -12.07 2.06
C VAL A 367 19.79 -12.11 1.01
N ALA A 368 20.04 -11.03 0.28
CA ALA A 368 21.01 -10.97 -0.82
C ALA A 368 22.44 -11.45 -0.48
N ASP A 369 22.86 -11.35 0.78
CA ASP A 369 24.16 -11.76 1.35
C ASP A 369 24.17 -13.15 2.02
N ALA A 370 23.02 -13.84 2.10
CA ALA A 370 22.93 -15.12 2.80
C ALA A 370 23.82 -16.19 2.13
N ASP A 371 24.71 -16.80 2.93
CA ASP A 371 25.63 -17.84 2.45
C ASP A 371 24.85 -19.03 1.87
N LEU A 372 25.34 -19.56 0.74
CA LEU A 372 24.79 -20.70 0.00
C LEU A 372 25.13 -22.03 0.70
N GLY A 373 25.05 -22.04 2.03
CA GLY A 373 25.59 -23.08 2.90
C GLY A 373 24.91 -24.45 2.77
N ASN A 374 25.66 -25.51 3.12
CA ASN A 374 25.14 -26.88 3.16
C ASN A 374 24.33 -27.18 4.45
N GLY A 375 23.48 -26.25 4.90
CA GLY A 375 22.74 -26.38 6.15
C GLY A 375 21.61 -25.37 6.32
N THR A 376 20.67 -25.69 7.20
CA THR A 376 19.48 -24.87 7.55
C THR A 376 19.77 -23.82 8.64
N ASP A 377 20.99 -23.78 9.17
CA ASP A 377 21.39 -22.82 10.20
C ASP A 377 21.84 -21.53 9.51
N HIS A 378 20.86 -20.75 9.01
CA HIS A 378 21.10 -19.44 8.42
C HIS A 378 21.51 -18.45 9.52
N GLU A 379 22.76 -17.97 9.51
CA GLU A 379 23.11 -16.72 10.22
C GLU A 379 22.54 -15.54 9.43
N PHE A 380 21.22 -15.34 9.54
CA PHE A 380 20.51 -14.21 8.94
C PHE A 380 21.04 -12.87 9.46
N PRO A 381 20.99 -11.80 8.65
CA PRO A 381 21.44 -10.48 9.07
C PRO A 381 20.69 -10.00 10.34
N PRO A 382 21.38 -9.30 11.27
CA PRO A 382 20.80 -8.78 12.51
C PRO A 382 19.63 -7.80 12.27
N PRO A 383 18.81 -7.52 13.33
CA PRO A 383 17.43 -6.98 13.22
C PRO A 383 17.20 -5.75 12.35
N PRO A 384 15.94 -5.50 11.92
CA PRO A 384 14.70 -5.95 12.55
C PRO A 384 14.30 -7.37 12.11
N TYR A 385 14.12 -8.28 13.07
CA TYR A 385 13.45 -9.55 12.78
C TYR A 385 11.97 -9.21 12.68
N ILE A 386 11.39 -9.38 11.49
CA ILE A 386 10.01 -8.96 11.22
C ILE A 386 9.17 -10.19 10.94
N LEU A 387 8.13 -10.37 11.77
CA LEU A 387 7.10 -11.35 11.57
C LEU A 387 5.98 -10.72 10.74
N TYR A 388 5.76 -11.26 9.55
CA TYR A 388 4.62 -10.92 8.70
C TYR A 388 3.52 -11.97 8.82
N GLY A 389 2.27 -11.57 8.63
CA GLY A 389 1.12 -12.46 8.56
C GLY A 389 -0.16 -11.68 8.30
N GLN A 390 -1.21 -12.36 7.88
CA GLN A 390 -2.54 -11.77 7.74
C GLN A 390 -3.55 -12.41 8.69
N VAL A 391 -4.47 -11.62 9.21
CA VAL A 391 -5.66 -12.12 9.91
C VAL A 391 -6.78 -12.31 8.90
N LYS A 392 -7.23 -13.55 8.73
CA LYS A 392 -8.33 -13.95 7.84
C LYS A 392 -9.56 -14.36 8.65
N ASN A 393 -10.75 -14.05 8.12
CA ASN A 393 -12.01 -14.57 8.63
C ASN A 393 -12.21 -16.03 8.18
N SER A 394 -13.25 -16.72 8.68
CA SER A 394 -13.55 -18.11 8.28
C SER A 394 -14.03 -18.30 6.84
N THR A 395 -14.13 -17.22 6.05
CA THR A 395 -14.34 -17.23 4.60
C THR A 395 -13.08 -16.85 3.80
N GLY A 396 -11.92 -16.76 4.46
CA GLY A 396 -10.62 -16.44 3.85
C GLY A 396 -10.39 -14.96 3.56
N SER A 397 -11.35 -14.08 3.87
CA SER A 397 -11.24 -12.63 3.62
C SER A 397 -10.43 -11.96 4.74
N PRO A 398 -9.61 -10.94 4.46
CA PRO A 398 -8.82 -10.27 5.49
C PRO A 398 -9.66 -9.53 6.53
N VAL A 399 -9.06 -9.21 7.68
CA VAL A 399 -9.71 -8.50 8.80
C VAL A 399 -8.81 -7.36 9.28
N SER A 400 -9.27 -6.12 9.10
CA SER A 400 -8.47 -4.90 9.27
C SER A 400 -8.58 -4.26 10.66
N ASN A 401 -7.55 -3.51 11.06
CA ASN A 401 -7.45 -2.80 12.34
C ASN A 401 -7.67 -3.69 13.59
N VAL A 402 -7.35 -4.98 13.53
CA VAL A 402 -7.50 -5.90 14.67
C VAL A 402 -6.20 -6.18 15.39
N LYS A 403 -6.26 -6.16 16.71
CA LYS A 403 -5.11 -6.24 17.61
C LYS A 403 -4.60 -7.67 17.75
N VAL A 404 -3.47 -7.95 17.10
CA VAL A 404 -2.69 -9.18 17.26
C VAL A 404 -1.68 -8.99 18.39
N ASP A 405 -1.66 -9.90 19.35
CA ASP A 405 -0.70 -9.92 20.47
C ASP A 405 0.39 -10.96 20.22
N VAL A 406 1.67 -10.56 20.29
CA VAL A 406 2.84 -11.46 20.23
C VAL A 406 3.41 -11.62 21.63
N VAL A 407 3.46 -12.85 22.14
CA VAL A 407 3.88 -13.16 23.52
C VAL A 407 5.06 -14.13 23.54
N ASN A 408 6.21 -13.68 24.03
CA ASN A 408 7.38 -14.53 24.26
C ASN A 408 7.09 -15.49 25.43
N GLN A 409 7.14 -16.82 25.20
CA GLN A 409 6.76 -17.81 26.21
C GLN A 409 7.84 -18.02 27.30
N ARG A 410 9.07 -17.54 27.10
CA ARG A 410 10.15 -17.57 28.10
C ARG A 410 10.06 -16.40 29.07
N THR A 411 9.93 -15.17 28.57
CA THR A 411 9.89 -13.95 29.40
C THR A 411 8.49 -13.66 29.93
N GLY A 412 7.45 -14.05 29.20
CA GLY A 412 6.07 -13.62 29.44
C GLY A 412 5.82 -12.16 29.01
N GLU A 413 6.78 -11.55 28.32
CA GLU A 413 6.65 -10.23 27.72
C GLU A 413 5.69 -10.30 26.52
N GLN A 414 4.85 -9.28 26.37
CA GLN A 414 3.82 -9.19 25.34
C GLN A 414 3.90 -7.84 24.66
N LEU A 415 3.88 -7.86 23.33
CA LEU A 415 3.68 -6.70 22.48
C LEU A 415 2.43 -6.89 21.63
N SER A 416 2.01 -5.81 20.97
CA SER A 416 0.74 -5.73 20.26
C SER A 416 0.88 -4.91 18.98
N ILE A 417 0.25 -5.37 17.92
CA ILE A 417 0.15 -4.66 16.64
C ILE A 417 -1.29 -4.74 16.12
N ASN A 418 -1.77 -3.71 15.44
CA ASN A 418 -3.03 -3.75 14.72
C ASN A 418 -2.79 -4.12 13.25
N THR A 419 -3.71 -4.86 12.64
CA THR A 419 -3.63 -5.12 11.19
C THR A 419 -3.92 -3.88 10.34
N ASP A 420 -3.36 -3.82 9.14
CA ASP A 420 -3.63 -2.79 8.14
C ASP A 420 -5.04 -2.91 7.51
N SER A 421 -5.35 -2.10 6.49
CA SER A 421 -6.61 -2.17 5.73
C SER A 421 -6.84 -3.52 5.04
N ASN A 422 -5.76 -4.25 4.71
CA ASN A 422 -5.77 -5.54 4.04
C ASN A 422 -5.51 -6.70 5.02
N GLY A 423 -5.68 -6.47 6.33
CA GLY A 423 -5.55 -7.48 7.38
C GLY A 423 -4.14 -7.98 7.70
N TYR A 424 -3.10 -7.41 7.10
CA TYR A 424 -1.69 -7.75 7.36
C TYR A 424 -1.18 -7.11 8.65
N TYR A 425 -0.26 -7.78 9.34
CA TYR A 425 0.50 -7.23 10.46
C TYR A 425 2.00 -7.46 10.24
N GLU A 426 2.81 -6.42 10.49
CA GLU A 426 4.27 -6.41 10.32
C GLU A 426 4.93 -6.15 11.67
N PHE A 427 5.37 -7.21 12.36
CA PHE A 427 5.80 -7.14 13.76
C PHE A 427 7.32 -7.25 13.92
N ASP A 428 8.00 -6.18 14.34
CA ASP A 428 9.42 -6.22 14.72
C ASP A 428 9.63 -6.73 16.16
N PHE A 429 10.45 -7.76 16.31
CA PHE A 429 10.86 -8.28 17.62
C PHE A 429 11.76 -7.31 18.41
N ALA A 430 12.38 -6.30 17.78
CA ALA A 430 13.24 -5.33 18.50
C ALA A 430 12.48 -4.49 19.55
N GLY A 431 11.15 -4.43 19.49
CA GLY A 431 10.33 -3.81 20.55
C GLY A 431 10.43 -4.51 21.91
N PHE A 432 10.85 -5.79 21.98
CA PHE A 432 10.96 -6.54 23.24
C PHE A 432 12.15 -6.02 24.07
N THR A 433 11.84 -5.29 25.14
CA THR A 433 12.76 -4.38 25.84
C THR A 433 12.99 -4.77 27.32
N GLY A 434 13.10 -6.08 27.57
CA GLY A 434 13.39 -6.69 28.87
C GLY A 434 14.71 -7.48 28.93
N ASP A 435 14.62 -8.77 29.25
CA ASP A 435 15.73 -9.75 29.20
C ASP A 435 16.14 -10.13 27.74
N GLY A 436 15.71 -9.34 26.76
CA GLY A 436 15.74 -9.63 25.33
C GLY A 436 14.85 -10.81 24.93
N TYR A 437 14.71 -11.02 23.62
CA TYR A 437 14.38 -12.33 23.05
C TYR A 437 15.67 -13.07 22.66
N ASN A 438 15.57 -14.38 22.43
CA ASN A 438 16.53 -15.13 21.63
C ASN A 438 15.76 -15.75 20.46
N ASP A 439 16.44 -16.01 19.34
CA ASP A 439 15.81 -16.57 18.13
C ASP A 439 15.30 -18.00 18.34
N SER A 440 15.83 -18.69 19.37
CA SER A 440 15.37 -19.99 19.84
C SER A 440 14.16 -19.94 20.80
N ASP A 441 13.67 -18.77 21.20
CA ASP A 441 12.53 -18.65 22.09
C ASP A 441 11.24 -19.09 21.40
N ASP A 442 10.39 -19.83 22.12
CA ASP A 442 9.02 -20.08 21.67
C ASP A 442 8.15 -18.83 21.88
N PHE A 443 7.38 -18.47 20.86
CA PHE A 443 6.44 -17.36 20.86
C PHE A 443 5.02 -17.84 20.63
N LYS A 444 4.07 -16.96 20.92
CA LYS A 444 2.65 -17.18 20.72
C LYS A 444 1.98 -15.92 20.18
N LEU A 445 1.42 -16.04 19.00
CA LEU A 445 0.40 -15.14 18.48
C LEU A 445 -0.91 -15.38 19.22
N LYS A 446 -1.63 -14.32 19.56
CA LYS A 446 -3.00 -14.36 20.05
C LYS A 446 -3.85 -13.32 19.35
N TYR A 447 -5.06 -13.72 18.97
CA TYR A 447 -6.09 -12.80 18.52
C TYR A 447 -7.48 -13.41 18.77
N SER A 448 -8.42 -12.61 19.26
CA SER A 448 -9.83 -12.97 19.54
C SER A 448 -10.07 -14.24 20.40
N GLY A 449 -9.04 -14.77 21.08
CA GLY A 449 -9.10 -16.00 21.87
C GLY A 449 -8.48 -17.24 21.20
N GLU A 450 -8.14 -17.16 19.90
CA GLU A 450 -7.30 -18.15 19.22
C GLU A 450 -5.82 -17.92 19.62
N GLU A 451 -5.03 -19.01 19.69
CA GLU A 451 -3.60 -18.97 20.03
C GLU A 451 -2.78 -19.84 19.05
N LYS A 452 -1.80 -19.25 18.34
CA LYS A 452 -0.87 -19.96 17.44
C LYS A 452 0.56 -19.85 17.98
N ASN A 453 1.19 -20.99 18.28
CA ASN A 453 2.59 -21.02 18.73
C ASN A 453 3.53 -21.06 17.51
N PHE A 454 4.68 -20.39 17.61
CA PHE A 454 5.73 -20.40 16.59
C PHE A 454 7.11 -20.22 17.25
N ASN A 455 8.19 -20.39 16.49
CA ASN A 455 9.57 -20.17 16.93
C ASN A 455 10.28 -19.36 15.82
N ILE A 456 11.07 -18.34 16.17
CA ILE A 456 11.69 -17.46 15.15
C ILE A 456 12.54 -18.29 14.19
N ASN A 457 13.32 -19.26 14.69
CA ASN A 457 14.18 -20.10 13.86
C ASN A 457 13.47 -21.10 12.94
N SER A 458 12.15 -21.34 13.07
CA SER A 458 11.41 -22.25 12.17
C SER A 458 10.51 -21.52 11.18
N GLU A 459 10.01 -20.35 11.56
CA GLU A 459 9.10 -19.52 10.77
C GLU A 459 9.76 -18.20 10.27
N TRP A 460 11.08 -18.06 10.35
CA TRP A 460 11.80 -16.93 9.76
C TRP A 460 11.48 -16.85 8.26
N GLY A 461 11.18 -15.65 7.78
CA GLY A 461 10.83 -15.44 6.37
C GLY A 461 9.44 -15.94 5.96
N LYS A 462 8.63 -16.47 6.88
CA LYS A 462 7.31 -17.05 6.55
C LYS A 462 6.16 -16.21 7.07
N ARG A 463 5.15 -16.08 6.21
CA ARG A 463 3.89 -15.42 6.51
C ARG A 463 3.03 -16.28 7.46
N ILE A 464 2.84 -15.85 8.71
CA ILE A 464 2.10 -16.61 9.73
C ILE A 464 0.63 -16.17 9.81
N ASP A 465 -0.20 -16.66 8.88
CA ASP A 465 -1.64 -16.32 8.86
C ASP A 465 -2.41 -16.84 10.10
N LEU A 466 -3.43 -16.09 10.50
CA LEU A 466 -4.37 -16.41 11.59
C LEU A 466 -5.80 -16.46 11.05
N GLU A 467 -6.41 -17.66 11.03
CA GLU A 467 -7.83 -17.82 10.68
C GLU A 467 -8.73 -17.68 11.92
N LEU A 468 -9.76 -16.85 11.84
CA LEU A 468 -10.81 -16.73 12.85
C LEU A 468 -11.84 -17.86 12.78
N SER A 469 -12.36 -18.25 13.94
CA SER A 469 -13.73 -18.73 14.08
C SER A 469 -14.70 -17.54 14.23
N GLU A 470 -15.86 -17.54 13.54
CA GLU A 470 -16.71 -16.32 13.48
C GLU A 470 -17.21 -15.83 14.86
N PRO A 471 -17.02 -14.54 15.20
CA PRO A 471 -17.77 -13.90 16.28
C PRO A 471 -19.25 -13.77 15.89
N ALA A 472 -20.13 -13.68 16.89
CA ALA A 472 -21.57 -13.56 16.66
C ALA A 472 -21.93 -12.20 16.06
N LYS A 473 -22.31 -12.19 14.77
CA LYS A 473 -22.74 -10.98 14.05
C LYS A 473 -24.11 -10.51 14.56
N ASN A 474 -24.15 -9.32 15.13
CA ASN A 474 -25.36 -8.55 15.33
C ASN A 474 -25.70 -7.78 14.04
N GLU A 475 -26.98 -7.50 13.81
CA GLU A 475 -27.45 -6.76 12.64
C GLU A 475 -28.22 -5.50 13.07
N ILE A 476 -27.89 -4.37 12.45
CA ILE A 476 -28.64 -3.12 12.59
C ILE A 476 -29.14 -2.63 11.23
N ASN A 477 -30.31 -1.99 11.23
CA ASN A 477 -30.86 -1.27 10.09
C ASN A 477 -30.92 0.24 10.43
N ILE A 478 -30.60 1.11 9.48
CA ILE A 478 -30.62 2.57 9.58
C ILE A 478 -31.47 3.12 8.42
N PRO A 479 -32.68 3.67 8.68
CA PRO A 479 -33.49 4.28 7.62
C PRO A 479 -32.88 5.62 7.18
N LEU A 480 -32.78 5.84 5.87
CA LEU A 480 -32.22 7.05 5.26
C LEU A 480 -33.21 7.64 4.25
N HIS A 481 -33.42 8.96 4.29
CA HIS A 481 -34.48 9.64 3.55
C HIS A 481 -33.95 10.62 2.50
N ALA A 482 -34.61 10.67 1.34
CA ALA A 482 -34.23 11.50 0.19
C ALA A 482 -35.13 12.72 -0.04
N GLY A 483 -36.15 12.93 0.79
CA GLY A 483 -37.02 14.09 0.67
C GLY A 483 -37.90 14.32 1.90
N GLY A 484 -37.93 15.56 2.36
CA GLY A 484 -38.72 16.01 3.50
C GLY A 484 -38.52 17.51 3.74
N GLU A 485 -38.49 17.92 5.00
CA GLU A 485 -38.08 19.27 5.43
C GLU A 485 -36.53 19.41 5.49
N SER A 486 -35.81 18.46 4.90
CA SER A 486 -34.38 18.52 4.58
C SER A 486 -34.12 18.04 3.15
N GLU A 487 -33.10 18.63 2.50
CA GLU A 487 -32.71 18.29 1.12
C GLU A 487 -31.87 17.00 1.09
N GLY A 488 -32.49 15.85 1.34
CA GLY A 488 -31.87 14.51 1.20
C GLY A 488 -30.73 14.16 2.15
N TRP A 489 -30.25 15.11 2.96
CA TRP A 489 -29.18 14.92 3.93
C TRP A 489 -29.66 14.21 5.21
N ASN A 490 -28.86 13.24 5.67
CA ASN A 490 -29.07 12.47 6.90
C ASN A 490 -27.76 12.50 7.71
N LEU A 491 -27.79 12.93 8.98
CA LEU A 491 -26.62 12.89 9.88
C LEU A 491 -26.67 11.64 10.75
N VAL A 492 -25.84 10.65 10.44
CA VAL A 492 -25.95 9.28 10.97
C VAL A 492 -24.63 8.76 11.51
N SER A 493 -24.72 7.73 12.35
CA SER A 493 -23.60 6.92 12.84
C SER A 493 -23.99 5.44 12.77
N PHE A 494 -23.08 4.55 13.15
CA PHE A 494 -23.44 3.22 13.61
C PHE A 494 -22.73 2.88 14.91
N ASN A 495 -23.09 1.75 15.50
CA ASN A 495 -22.62 1.31 16.82
C ASN A 495 -21.92 -0.07 16.79
N LEU A 496 -21.77 -0.71 15.63
CA LEU A 496 -21.11 -2.02 15.51
C LEU A 496 -19.64 -1.90 15.10
N ASP A 497 -18.83 -2.86 15.53
CA ASP A 497 -17.55 -3.20 14.92
C ASP A 497 -17.83 -3.98 13.63
N VAL A 498 -17.83 -3.26 12.50
CA VAL A 498 -18.00 -3.83 11.15
C VAL A 498 -16.71 -4.50 10.67
N PRO A 499 -16.75 -5.64 9.93
CA PRO A 499 -15.55 -6.36 9.50
C PRO A 499 -14.66 -5.61 8.50
N ASP A 500 -15.23 -4.68 7.76
CA ASP A 500 -14.54 -3.72 6.89
C ASP A 500 -15.14 -2.34 7.14
N THR A 501 -14.28 -1.32 7.26
CA THR A 501 -14.66 0.08 7.47
C THR A 501 -14.69 0.90 6.19
N SER A 502 -14.37 0.32 5.02
CA SER A 502 -14.40 1.04 3.74
C SER A 502 -15.81 1.52 3.39
N LEU A 503 -15.93 2.74 2.86
CA LEU A 503 -17.22 3.29 2.44
C LEU A 503 -17.84 2.51 1.27
N THR A 504 -17.01 1.87 0.45
CA THR A 504 -17.43 0.92 -0.59
C THR A 504 -18.15 -0.29 -0.01
N SER A 505 -17.57 -0.99 0.97
CA SER A 505 -18.20 -2.17 1.57
C SER A 505 -19.35 -1.81 2.51
N ILE A 506 -19.37 -0.60 3.08
CA ILE A 506 -20.48 -0.13 3.91
C ILE A 506 -21.67 0.36 3.07
N LEU A 507 -21.45 1.21 2.07
CA LEU A 507 -22.54 1.89 1.35
C LEU A 507 -22.89 1.27 0.00
N ASP A 508 -21.95 0.60 -0.66
CA ASP A 508 -22.13 0.04 -2.00
C ASP A 508 -22.22 -1.50 -2.03
N ASP A 509 -22.29 -2.18 -0.87
CA ASP A 509 -22.62 -3.62 -0.78
C ASP A 509 -23.97 -3.91 -1.47
N PRO A 510 -24.04 -4.82 -2.48
CA PRO A 510 -25.27 -5.08 -3.24
C PRO A 510 -26.40 -5.81 -2.48
N SER A 511 -26.19 -6.17 -1.22
CA SER A 511 -27.08 -7.00 -0.38
C SER A 511 -27.48 -6.34 0.95
N LEU A 512 -26.64 -5.47 1.49
CA LEU A 512 -26.80 -4.77 2.77
C LEU A 512 -26.74 -3.24 2.64
N GLY A 513 -26.00 -2.74 1.65
CA GLY A 513 -25.75 -1.31 1.42
C GLY A 513 -26.91 -0.58 0.73
N ILE A 514 -26.65 0.68 0.39
CA ILE A 514 -27.58 1.62 -0.25
C ILE A 514 -27.17 1.95 -1.69
N GLN A 515 -26.52 1.00 -2.35
CA GLN A 515 -25.80 1.18 -3.62
C GLN A 515 -26.61 1.97 -4.65
N GLY A 516 -26.05 3.08 -5.12
CA GLY A 516 -26.65 3.95 -6.13
C GLY A 516 -27.85 4.79 -5.67
N ASN A 517 -28.39 4.61 -4.46
CA ASN A 517 -29.50 5.42 -3.92
C ASN A 517 -29.04 6.71 -3.21
N TYR A 518 -27.74 6.91 -3.01
CA TYR A 518 -27.08 8.14 -2.55
C TYR A 518 -26.11 8.69 -3.61
N ASP A 519 -25.63 9.92 -3.47
CA ASP A 519 -24.61 10.49 -4.39
C ASP A 519 -23.50 11.32 -3.74
N LYS A 520 -23.58 11.58 -2.43
CA LYS A 520 -22.53 12.28 -1.69
C LYS A 520 -22.53 11.91 -0.22
N VAL A 521 -21.32 11.77 0.33
CA VAL A 521 -21.04 11.64 1.77
C VAL A 521 -20.08 12.76 2.18
N MET A 522 -20.21 13.26 3.42
CA MET A 522 -19.32 14.25 4.01
C MET A 522 -18.94 13.88 5.45
N TYR A 523 -17.69 14.12 5.82
CA TYR A 523 -17.16 14.09 7.18
C TYR A 523 -16.50 15.44 7.50
N TYR A 524 -16.51 15.87 8.75
CA TYR A 524 -15.71 17.01 9.20
C TYR A 524 -14.63 16.51 10.16
N ASP A 525 -13.38 16.63 9.70
CA ASP A 525 -12.18 16.25 10.41
C ASP A 525 -11.76 17.41 11.33
N ALA A 526 -11.80 17.17 12.64
CA ALA A 526 -11.48 18.19 13.63
C ALA A 526 -9.96 18.41 13.78
N LEU A 527 -9.12 17.44 13.41
CA LEU A 527 -7.66 17.49 13.58
C LEU A 527 -7.03 18.59 12.71
N ASP A 528 -7.50 18.72 11.45
CA ASP A 528 -7.06 19.76 10.53
C ASP A 528 -8.16 20.77 10.14
N SER A 529 -9.35 20.63 10.75
CA SER A 529 -10.54 21.47 10.54
C SER A 529 -11.07 21.49 9.10
N LYS A 530 -10.90 20.38 8.35
CA LYS A 530 -11.37 20.26 6.95
C LYS A 530 -12.61 19.39 6.80
N TRP A 531 -13.32 19.66 5.71
CA TRP A 531 -14.37 18.81 5.19
C TRP A 531 -13.79 17.74 4.28
N ARG A 532 -13.99 16.46 4.63
CA ARG A 532 -13.69 15.29 3.80
C ARG A 532 -14.94 14.82 3.05
N SER A 533 -14.80 14.19 1.89
CA SER A 533 -15.95 13.75 1.08
C SER A 533 -15.75 12.45 0.32
N TYR A 534 -16.86 11.78 0.02
CA TYR A 534 -16.91 10.62 -0.87
C TYR A 534 -18.08 10.76 -1.87
N LEU A 535 -17.81 10.42 -3.12
CA LEU A 535 -18.66 10.66 -4.29
C LEU A 535 -18.68 9.40 -5.16
N PRO A 536 -19.65 8.47 -5.02
CA PRO A 536 -19.69 7.16 -5.71
C PRO A 536 -19.89 7.23 -7.24
N GLN A 537 -19.74 8.41 -7.85
CA GLN A 537 -19.86 8.68 -9.29
C GLN A 537 -18.66 9.50 -9.80
N ARG A 538 -17.54 9.48 -9.07
CA ARG A 538 -16.27 10.14 -9.39
C ARG A 538 -15.12 9.16 -9.24
N ALA A 539 -14.01 9.47 -9.92
CA ALA A 539 -12.76 8.76 -9.72
C ALA A 539 -12.23 8.98 -8.29
N GLU A 540 -11.47 8.02 -7.79
CA GLU A 540 -11.05 7.91 -6.39
C GLU A 540 -10.32 9.15 -5.85
N HIS A 541 -9.52 9.83 -6.68
CA HIS A 541 -8.82 11.07 -6.30
C HIS A 541 -9.74 12.27 -5.98
N TYR A 542 -11.07 12.15 -6.18
CA TYR A 542 -12.06 13.12 -5.68
C TYR A 542 -12.63 12.75 -4.29
N ASN A 543 -12.21 11.62 -3.72
CA ASN A 543 -12.72 11.08 -2.46
C ASN A 543 -11.61 11.08 -1.40
N ASP A 544 -11.59 12.10 -0.54
CA ASP A 544 -10.66 12.20 0.60
C ASP A 544 -11.29 11.70 1.92
N LEU A 545 -12.45 11.04 1.83
CA LEU A 545 -13.03 10.18 2.86
C LEU A 545 -13.15 8.77 2.29
N GLN A 546 -12.44 7.80 2.86
CA GLN A 546 -12.43 6.41 2.36
C GLN A 546 -13.03 5.40 3.35
N THR A 547 -12.98 5.67 4.66
CA THR A 547 -13.51 4.78 5.70
C THR A 547 -14.56 5.45 6.59
N TRP A 548 -15.36 4.63 7.27
CA TRP A 548 -16.31 4.98 8.32
C TRP A 548 -16.28 3.91 9.41
N ASP A 549 -16.13 4.34 10.67
CA ASP A 549 -16.20 3.49 11.86
C ASP A 549 -17.27 4.03 12.84
N HIS A 550 -17.53 3.25 13.91
CA HIS A 550 -18.58 3.56 14.87
C HIS A 550 -18.32 4.84 15.71
N THR A 551 -17.10 5.40 15.69
CA THR A 551 -16.77 6.66 16.42
C THR A 551 -17.19 7.91 15.65
N ARG A 552 -17.40 7.81 14.33
CA ARG A 552 -17.62 8.96 13.44
C ARG A 552 -19.08 9.11 13.01
N GLY A 553 -19.52 10.37 12.97
CA GLY A 553 -20.82 10.76 12.43
C GLY A 553 -20.62 11.24 11.00
N LEU A 554 -21.42 10.74 10.06
CA LEU A 554 -21.36 11.13 8.64
C LEU A 554 -22.67 11.78 8.18
N TRP A 555 -22.51 12.74 7.27
CA TRP A 555 -23.60 13.31 6.48
C TRP A 555 -23.73 12.51 5.17
N ILE A 556 -24.86 11.85 4.95
CA ILE A 556 -25.17 11.11 3.71
C ILE A 556 -26.32 11.80 2.97
N HIS A 557 -26.11 12.13 1.69
CA HIS A 557 -27.13 12.71 0.80
C HIS A 557 -27.78 11.64 -0.09
N MET A 558 -29.06 11.37 0.18
CA MET A 558 -29.86 10.36 -0.52
C MET A 558 -30.60 10.96 -1.71
N LYS A 559 -30.57 10.26 -2.84
CA LYS A 559 -31.43 10.50 -4.03
C LYS A 559 -32.77 9.75 -3.96
N LYS A 560 -32.82 8.67 -3.17
CA LYS A 560 -34.02 7.84 -2.95
C LYS A 560 -33.99 7.25 -1.53
N ASP A 561 -35.13 7.24 -0.84
CA ASP A 561 -35.30 6.57 0.45
C ASP A 561 -34.84 5.11 0.40
N ASP A 562 -34.12 4.69 1.44
CA ASP A 562 -33.59 3.34 1.59
C ASP A 562 -33.28 2.98 3.06
N ASN A 563 -32.78 1.77 3.32
CA ASN A 563 -32.26 1.38 4.63
C ASN A 563 -30.84 0.83 4.49
N LEU A 564 -29.87 1.48 5.13
CA LEU A 564 -28.53 0.94 5.28
C LEU A 564 -28.57 -0.18 6.33
N THR A 565 -28.16 -1.39 5.95
CA THR A 565 -28.06 -2.53 6.84
C THR A 565 -26.60 -2.82 7.13
N LEU A 566 -26.25 -3.07 8.39
CA LEU A 566 -24.88 -3.33 8.82
C LEU A 566 -24.84 -4.56 9.71
N GLN A 567 -23.82 -5.40 9.53
CA GLN A 567 -23.54 -6.55 10.36
C GLN A 567 -22.13 -6.43 10.96
N GLY A 568 -22.00 -6.80 12.23
CA GLY A 568 -20.75 -6.61 12.98
C GLY A 568 -20.86 -7.09 14.43
N ALA A 569 -19.78 -6.96 15.20
CA ALA A 569 -19.79 -7.21 16.64
C ALA A 569 -20.29 -5.97 17.41
N GLU A 570 -20.66 -6.16 18.68
CA GLU A 570 -20.91 -5.05 19.60
C GLU A 570 -19.62 -4.79 20.40
N PRO A 571 -18.97 -3.61 20.26
CA PRO A 571 -17.77 -3.28 21.03
C PRO A 571 -18.08 -3.27 22.53
N SER A 572 -17.11 -3.65 23.37
CA SER A 572 -17.30 -3.60 24.83
C SER A 572 -17.26 -2.18 25.41
N SER A 573 -16.56 -1.28 24.74
CA SER A 573 -16.40 0.13 25.07
C SER A 573 -15.75 0.86 23.90
N THR A 574 -16.14 2.11 23.66
CA THR A 574 -15.58 2.99 22.62
C THR A 574 -15.00 4.26 23.25
N GLN A 575 -13.80 4.62 22.82
CA GLN A 575 -13.22 5.94 23.06
C GLN A 575 -13.48 6.84 21.85
N VAL A 576 -14.15 7.98 22.06
CA VAL A 576 -14.36 9.01 21.05
C VAL A 576 -13.50 10.23 21.39
N THR A 577 -12.52 10.53 20.55
CA THR A 577 -11.65 11.70 20.68
C THR A 577 -12.40 12.99 20.32
N LEU A 578 -12.20 14.04 21.10
CA LEU A 578 -12.83 15.36 20.91
C LEU A 578 -11.75 16.45 20.90
N GLU A 579 -11.31 16.84 19.71
CA GLU A 579 -10.31 17.90 19.51
C GLU A 579 -10.87 19.30 19.82
N PRO A 580 -10.02 20.31 20.10
CA PRO A 580 -10.44 21.70 20.33
C PRO A 580 -11.34 22.24 19.21
N GLY A 581 -12.52 22.74 19.58
CA GLY A 581 -13.54 23.21 18.64
C GLY A 581 -14.64 22.19 18.36
N TRP A 582 -15.13 22.13 17.11
CA TRP A 582 -16.27 21.31 16.71
C TRP A 582 -15.83 19.94 16.16
N ASN A 583 -16.40 18.87 16.71
CA ASN A 583 -16.17 17.49 16.30
C ASN A 583 -17.46 16.90 15.72
N MET A 584 -17.38 16.14 14.62
CA MET A 584 -18.53 15.44 14.04
C MET A 584 -18.44 13.94 14.34
N VAL A 585 -19.12 13.51 15.40
CA VAL A 585 -18.93 12.19 16.03
C VAL A 585 -20.16 11.31 15.91
N GLY A 586 -19.96 10.01 16.02
CA GLY A 586 -21.02 9.03 16.18
C GLY A 586 -21.44 8.92 17.64
N TYR A 587 -22.63 8.37 17.88
CA TYR A 587 -22.94 7.78 19.17
C TYR A 587 -22.88 6.24 19.06
N PRO A 588 -21.86 5.59 19.65
CA PRO A 588 -21.67 4.16 19.59
C PRO A 588 -22.47 3.38 20.65
N GLY A 589 -23.27 4.05 21.51
CA GLY A 589 -24.05 3.34 22.54
C GLY A 589 -25.21 2.53 21.96
N SER A 590 -25.51 1.39 22.60
CA SER A 590 -26.61 0.48 22.24
C SER A 590 -28.01 1.02 22.59
N THR A 591 -28.10 1.89 23.62
CA THR A 591 -29.33 2.39 24.23
C THR A 591 -29.39 3.92 24.25
N VAL A 592 -30.58 4.47 24.52
CA VAL A 592 -30.80 5.93 24.61
C VAL A 592 -30.46 6.41 26.02
N GLU A 593 -29.27 6.97 26.21
CA GLU A 593 -28.74 7.41 27.52
C GLU A 593 -27.94 8.73 27.42
N ASN A 594 -27.53 9.28 28.57
CA ASN A 594 -26.49 10.33 28.62
C ASN A 594 -25.18 9.69 29.08
N ASN A 595 -24.34 9.29 28.14
CA ASN A 595 -23.09 8.56 28.42
C ASN A 595 -21.96 9.47 28.91
N GLY A 596 -22.25 10.39 29.84
CA GLY A 596 -21.24 11.10 30.64
C GLY A 596 -20.14 11.78 29.83
N LEU A 597 -20.52 12.68 28.91
CA LEU A 597 -19.55 13.52 28.21
C LEU A 597 -18.56 14.20 29.17
N PRO A 598 -17.31 14.47 28.73
CA PRO A 598 -16.38 15.32 29.46
C PRO A 598 -17.04 16.64 29.90
N GLY A 599 -16.94 16.98 31.19
CA GLY A 599 -17.68 18.09 31.80
C GLY A 599 -17.25 19.47 31.32
N GLU A 600 -16.21 19.53 30.51
CA GLU A 600 -15.71 20.68 29.78
C GLU A 600 -16.52 21.00 28.50
N VAL A 601 -17.25 20.02 27.93
CA VAL A 601 -18.09 20.21 26.73
C VAL A 601 -19.23 21.18 27.03
N ASP A 602 -19.33 22.27 26.27
CA ASP A 602 -20.36 23.30 26.51
C ASP A 602 -21.58 23.20 25.59
N ARG A 603 -21.45 22.57 24.41
CA ARG A 603 -22.50 22.50 23.38
C ARG A 603 -22.55 21.16 22.64
N ILE A 604 -23.78 20.67 22.44
CA ILE A 604 -24.11 19.58 21.50
C ILE A 604 -24.97 20.18 20.38
N GLY A 605 -24.65 19.88 19.13
CA GLY A 605 -25.50 20.07 17.97
C GLY A 605 -26.04 18.73 17.46
N TYR A 606 -27.33 18.66 17.16
CA TYR A 606 -27.98 17.46 16.62
C TYR A 606 -28.96 17.80 15.50
N MET A 607 -29.31 16.82 14.67
CA MET A 607 -30.31 16.99 13.62
C MET A 607 -31.72 16.80 14.19
N ASP A 608 -32.54 17.85 14.15
CA ASP A 608 -33.94 17.81 14.57
C ASP A 608 -34.86 17.69 13.35
N GLY A 609 -35.49 16.52 13.17
CA GLY A 609 -36.42 16.25 12.06
C GLY A 609 -37.74 17.04 12.10
N SER A 610 -37.88 18.03 12.98
CA SER A 610 -38.99 18.98 13.03
C SER A 610 -38.57 20.44 12.78
N VAL A 611 -37.32 20.68 12.35
CA VAL A 611 -36.78 22.01 12.03
C VAL A 611 -36.08 22.00 10.67
N GLU A 612 -36.62 22.77 9.72
CA GLU A 612 -36.14 22.84 8.34
C GLU A 612 -34.63 23.21 8.26
N ASN A 613 -33.82 22.29 7.73
CA ASN A 613 -32.38 22.42 7.43
C ASN A 613 -31.48 23.11 8.49
N ASN A 614 -31.67 22.83 9.79
CA ASN A 614 -30.76 23.36 10.83
C ASN A 614 -30.31 22.27 11.84
N ILE A 615 -29.01 22.26 12.14
CA ILE A 615 -28.50 21.65 13.37
C ILE A 615 -29.05 22.45 14.55
N VAL A 616 -29.75 21.78 15.46
CA VAL A 616 -30.25 22.38 16.70
C VAL A 616 -29.19 22.22 17.77
N TYR A 617 -28.78 23.35 18.36
CA TYR A 617 -27.78 23.38 19.42
C TYR A 617 -28.42 23.42 20.80
N THR A 618 -27.80 22.73 21.76
CA THR A 618 -28.18 22.76 23.17
C THR A 618 -26.95 22.96 24.06
N GLU A 619 -27.06 23.89 25.02
CA GLU A 619 -26.13 24.08 26.13
C GLU A 619 -26.46 23.14 27.32
N ALA A 620 -27.55 22.37 27.23
CA ALA A 620 -28.05 21.53 28.31
C ALA A 620 -27.41 20.12 28.33
N VAL A 621 -26.08 20.08 28.17
CA VAL A 621 -25.24 18.88 27.95
C VAL A 621 -25.53 17.78 28.98
N ASP A 622 -25.53 18.11 30.28
CA ASP A 622 -25.86 17.20 31.40
C ASP A 622 -27.23 16.50 31.32
N SER A 623 -28.13 16.97 30.44
CA SER A 623 -29.50 16.48 30.29
C SER A 623 -29.86 15.98 28.89
N TYR A 624 -28.92 16.06 27.94
CA TYR A 624 -29.14 15.52 26.61
C TYR A 624 -29.23 13.99 26.64
N GLN A 625 -29.89 13.38 25.66
CA GLN A 625 -29.96 11.92 25.51
C GLN A 625 -29.51 11.59 24.11
N PHE A 626 -28.45 10.79 23.98
CA PHE A 626 -27.96 10.35 22.69
C PHE A 626 -28.79 9.15 22.22
N GLU A 627 -29.18 9.17 20.95
CA GLU A 627 -29.89 8.06 20.30
C GLU A 627 -28.92 7.25 19.42
N PRO A 628 -28.95 5.90 19.49
CA PRO A 628 -28.18 5.02 18.61
C PRO A 628 -28.39 5.37 17.13
N LYS A 629 -27.31 5.25 16.34
CA LYS A 629 -27.27 5.45 14.87
C LYS A 629 -27.38 6.90 14.38
N LYS A 630 -27.33 7.89 15.27
CA LYS A 630 -27.31 9.32 14.89
C LYS A 630 -25.90 9.89 15.00
N GLY A 631 -25.55 10.76 14.04
CA GLY A 631 -24.36 11.59 14.14
C GLY A 631 -24.64 12.86 14.95
N TYR A 632 -23.60 13.40 15.58
CA TYR A 632 -23.67 14.55 16.47
C TYR A 632 -22.52 15.52 16.23
N TRP A 633 -22.77 16.79 16.50
CA TRP A 633 -21.74 17.80 16.64
C TRP A 633 -21.46 18.02 18.12
N ILE A 634 -20.19 17.94 18.53
CA ILE A 634 -19.80 18.16 19.93
C ILE A 634 -18.70 19.23 19.97
N HIS A 635 -18.93 20.27 20.77
CA HIS A 635 -17.99 21.37 20.93
C HIS A 635 -17.13 21.18 22.19
N ASN A 636 -15.82 21.07 21.99
CA ASN A 636 -14.81 21.15 23.03
C ASN A 636 -14.31 22.61 23.11
N PRO A 637 -14.66 23.39 24.15
CA PRO A 637 -14.24 24.78 24.27
C PRO A 637 -12.84 24.96 24.90
N THR A 638 -12.06 23.88 25.07
CA THR A 638 -10.72 23.90 25.69
C THR A 638 -9.61 23.84 24.64
N ASP A 639 -8.42 24.34 25.00
CA ASP A 639 -7.20 24.24 24.18
C ASP A 639 -6.57 22.82 24.20
N SER A 640 -7.32 21.79 24.59
CA SER A 640 -6.83 20.42 24.84
C SER A 640 -7.82 19.37 24.35
N THR A 641 -7.32 18.32 23.70
CA THR A 641 -8.11 17.14 23.32
C THR A 641 -8.75 16.49 24.55
N LEU A 642 -10.04 16.13 24.43
CA LEU A 642 -10.80 15.39 25.44
C LEU A 642 -11.12 13.98 24.91
N VAL A 643 -11.38 13.02 25.81
CA VAL A 643 -11.80 11.66 25.45
C VAL A 643 -13.16 11.38 26.07
N TRP A 644 -14.12 10.98 25.23
CA TRP A 644 -15.44 10.54 25.64
C TRP A 644 -15.50 9.01 25.66
N GLU A 645 -15.58 8.45 26.86
CA GLU A 645 -15.69 7.01 27.12
C GLU A 645 -17.16 6.55 27.05
N VAL A 646 -17.52 5.81 26.00
CA VAL A 646 -18.84 5.21 25.85
C VAL A 646 -18.77 3.72 26.17
N ASN A 647 -19.52 3.28 27.17
CA ASN A 647 -19.69 1.85 27.50
C ASN A 647 -21.01 1.35 26.89
N TYR A 648 -21.09 0.05 26.62
CA TYR A 648 -22.05 -0.54 25.67
C TYR A 648 -23.24 -1.30 26.30
#